data_AF-A0A942N2T1-F1
#
_entry.id   AF-A0A942N2T1-F1
#
_cell.length_a   1.000
_cell.length_b   1.000
_cell.length_c   1.000
_cell.angle_alpha   90.00
_cell.angle_beta   90.00
_cell.angle_gamma   90.00
#
_symmetry.space_group_name_H-M   'P 1'
#
loop_
_entity.id
_entity.type
_entity.pdbx_description
1 polymer ?
#
loop_
_entity_poly.entity_id
_entity_poly.type
_entity_poly.pdbx_seq_one_letter_code
_entity_poly.pdbx_strand_id
1 'polypeptide(L)'
;MKYFRFLILVLSLFFVSQSLYSQTTDSSFKSGSWNDPTTWRSGIVPTSNTNVVVLRTDTVTVPYNATVQCRDLQVNGTTGTRVQFDSGAVLEVLGTISSDSTFISVYAINNNTGKNSKTVLKRETNGPLFGVKWSAGTPYLRLEVNLPDSVTGTSSTDIKLMGLRMIRGTWDLQGKDLRPDSTGNVTGSGHMFIGSGATVKGVRMIMRTSGTPSAVCSTLTIAGTLDIDSTISMRVVRMRKGGVLRTKAFNIFFVNPITVDFTSANAQGGVIEYARNGEQNIYVGSTGVTYSGIKLSGTGLKNSGTGLVINDSLIYSTTSTINGTFTRGTNMWLVYGGTTPRITSTELLTTTKNLKINNASGVSIDKNLTIQSNLWLQSGTLTTSTFAVSILSGATITRTKGIITGSNLTIPSDITVMYNNTDSLGFHNEISSNSIQKLVLASGSVVSFTKNLTVTNVCSLYSGRLKPLGFSLTIPFTASIASSGGYVDGGISIGISEPRTYVFPIGSGSSYTPVKLLMQNIDGNGTITANVITQTHPSAQFRDSTVRRYWSLTQTGPLIGFTTNLELTYADADLFSNADENSLLVGKWSGTQPWNIFQNTTRNPATNTVGITGISSFSEFAIGKNIPAFIGYPTAKIIGKKFNDLTANGIQDINDPGIAGWKVKAIGVLSSDSAFTDASGNYTLDSLYAGTYIVSEGTVPTWTQSFPVSPSSYSVALTMDTIITEINFGNYQLGTILGTKWNDVNGDGIKNVDEPGLPNWQINISGAKDTSALTDENGNYIFQYIPLGDYLVNENVQSGWIQTYPGGSGSFALNLVS
;
A
#
# COMPACT_ATOMS: atom_id res chain seq x y z
N MET A 1 -68.74 -37.61 -1.07
CA MET A 1 -69.93 -37.01 -1.71
C MET A 1 -69.99 -35.53 -1.31
N LYS A 2 -69.44 -34.61 -2.12
CA LYS A 2 -70.17 -33.81 -3.11
C LYS A 2 -71.22 -32.80 -2.59
N TYR A 3 -71.19 -32.40 -1.31
CA TYR A 3 -71.98 -31.25 -0.83
C TYR A 3 -71.24 -30.37 0.20
N PHE A 4 -69.96 -30.08 -0.02
CA PHE A 4 -69.21 -29.09 0.79
C PHE A 4 -68.36 -28.11 -0.03
N ARG A 5 -68.60 -28.03 -1.34
CA ARG A 5 -67.88 -27.13 -2.27
C ARG A 5 -68.74 -26.02 -2.90
N PHE A 6 -69.98 -25.84 -2.45
CA PHE A 6 -70.88 -24.84 -3.03
C PHE A 6 -71.14 -23.61 -2.13
N LEU A 7 -70.57 -23.56 -0.91
CA LEU A 7 -70.76 -22.44 0.02
C LEU A 7 -69.54 -21.48 0.11
N ILE A 8 -68.44 -21.76 -0.59
CA ILE A 8 -67.25 -20.87 -0.64
C ILE A 8 -67.17 -20.06 -1.94
N LEU A 9 -68.04 -20.32 -2.93
CA LEU A 9 -68.03 -19.60 -4.22
C LEU A 9 -68.94 -18.36 -4.26
N VAL A 10 -69.75 -18.10 -3.23
CA VAL A 10 -70.71 -16.98 -3.21
C VAL A 10 -70.27 -15.84 -2.27
N LEU A 11 -69.25 -16.04 -1.42
CA LEU A 11 -68.68 -14.97 -0.57
C LEU A 11 -67.39 -14.33 -1.13
N SER A 12 -66.86 -14.79 -2.26
CA SER A 12 -65.69 -14.23 -2.94
C SER A 12 -66.04 -13.34 -4.15
N LEU A 13 -67.32 -13.14 -4.45
CA LEU A 13 -67.81 -12.23 -5.50
C LEU A 13 -68.25 -10.84 -4.99
N PHE A 14 -68.08 -10.53 -3.69
CA PHE A 14 -68.45 -9.23 -3.12
C PHE A 14 -67.27 -8.38 -2.62
N PHE A 15 -66.02 -8.83 -2.82
CA PHE A 15 -64.81 -8.06 -2.47
C PHE A 15 -63.71 -8.07 -3.55
N VAL A 16 -64.07 -8.27 -4.82
CA VAL A 16 -63.19 -8.00 -5.97
C VAL A 16 -63.96 -7.21 -7.04
N SER A 17 -64.35 -5.98 -6.71
CA SER A 17 -64.72 -4.97 -7.70
C SER A 17 -64.42 -3.53 -7.26
N GLN A 18 -63.46 -3.33 -6.35
CA GLN A 18 -62.89 -2.02 -6.04
C GLN A 18 -61.37 -1.91 -6.19
N SER A 19 -60.74 -2.73 -7.05
CA SER A 19 -59.56 -2.27 -7.80
C SER A 19 -60.04 -1.70 -9.14
N LEU A 20 -60.89 -0.68 -9.05
CA LEU A 20 -61.30 0.14 -10.18
C LEU A 20 -60.08 0.97 -10.66
N TYR A 21 -59.84 0.91 -11.97
CA TYR A 21 -59.19 1.95 -12.76
C TYR A 21 -57.70 2.24 -12.47
N SER A 22 -56.82 1.47 -13.10
CA SER A 22 -55.67 2.08 -13.79
C SER A 22 -56.06 2.22 -15.27
N GLN A 23 -57.03 3.10 -15.57
CA GLN A 23 -57.19 3.53 -16.96
C GLN A 23 -55.98 4.38 -17.30
N THR A 24 -55.21 3.90 -18.26
CA THR A 24 -54.41 4.73 -19.11
C THR A 24 -55.36 5.64 -19.88
N THR A 25 -55.78 6.77 -19.32
CA THR A 25 -56.60 7.74 -20.05
C THR A 25 -55.71 8.43 -21.06
N ASP A 26 -55.89 8.14 -22.35
CA ASP A 26 -55.35 8.98 -23.42
C ASP A 26 -56.09 10.32 -23.37
N SER A 27 -55.50 11.32 -22.73
CA SER A 27 -56.05 12.67 -22.70
C SER A 27 -55.61 13.38 -23.97
N SER A 28 -56.54 13.56 -24.90
CA SER A 28 -56.29 14.37 -26.09
C SER A 28 -56.45 15.86 -25.79
N PHE A 29 -55.54 16.68 -26.29
CA PHE A 29 -55.51 18.11 -26.00
C PHE A 29 -56.45 18.94 -26.91
N LYS A 30 -56.86 20.12 -26.47
CA LYS A 30 -57.41 21.25 -27.25
C LYS A 30 -56.54 22.47 -26.94
N SER A 31 -56.21 23.29 -27.94
CA SER A 31 -55.34 24.47 -27.75
C SER A 31 -55.59 25.28 -26.46
N GLY A 32 -54.54 25.52 -25.65
CA GLY A 32 -54.61 26.19 -24.35
C GLY A 32 -53.46 25.83 -23.39
N SER A 33 -53.59 26.11 -22.08
CA SER A 33 -52.55 25.87 -21.05
C SER A 33 -52.59 24.47 -20.46
N TRP A 34 -51.43 23.84 -20.21
CA TRP A 34 -51.34 22.51 -19.59
C TRP A 34 -52.07 22.42 -18.25
N ASN A 35 -52.04 23.48 -17.44
CA ASN A 35 -52.65 23.48 -16.11
C ASN A 35 -54.15 23.83 -16.11
N ASP A 36 -54.73 24.15 -17.27
CA ASP A 36 -56.15 24.46 -17.41
C ASP A 36 -56.94 23.16 -17.70
N PRO A 37 -57.80 22.69 -16.78
CA PRO A 37 -58.58 21.47 -17.00
C PRO A 37 -59.48 21.55 -18.25
N THR A 38 -59.89 22.75 -18.69
CA THR A 38 -60.79 22.95 -19.83
C THR A 38 -60.13 22.68 -21.19
N THR A 39 -58.79 22.67 -21.23
CA THR A 39 -58.00 22.43 -22.45
C THR A 39 -57.76 20.95 -22.67
N TRP A 40 -58.04 20.10 -21.68
CA TRP A 40 -57.98 18.66 -21.80
C TRP A 40 -59.35 18.12 -22.18
N ARG A 41 -59.44 17.30 -23.23
CA ARG A 41 -60.74 16.71 -23.65
C ARG A 41 -61.34 15.78 -22.60
N SER A 42 -60.52 15.27 -21.69
CA SER A 42 -60.93 14.54 -20.49
C SER A 42 -61.49 15.46 -19.39
N GLY A 43 -61.27 16.77 -19.45
CA GLY A 43 -61.52 17.71 -18.36
C GLY A 43 -60.54 17.58 -17.20
N ILE A 44 -59.48 16.77 -17.34
CA ILE A 44 -58.54 16.42 -16.27
C ILE A 44 -57.13 16.76 -16.72
N VAL A 45 -56.42 17.57 -15.92
CA VAL A 45 -55.01 17.89 -16.11
C VAL A 45 -54.16 16.61 -15.97
N PRO A 46 -53.26 16.30 -16.92
CA PRO A 46 -52.43 15.11 -16.89
C PRO A 46 -51.52 15.06 -15.67
N THR A 47 -51.32 13.84 -15.21
CA THR A 47 -50.37 13.48 -14.16
C THR A 47 -49.31 12.54 -14.74
N SER A 48 -48.33 12.17 -13.91
CA SER A 48 -47.32 11.14 -14.20
C SER A 48 -47.85 9.81 -14.77
N ASN A 49 -49.12 9.46 -14.56
CA ASN A 49 -49.73 8.22 -15.06
C ASN A 49 -50.54 8.39 -16.36
N THR A 50 -50.69 9.62 -16.83
CA THR A 50 -51.56 9.98 -17.95
C THR A 50 -50.81 9.94 -19.29
N ASN A 51 -51.38 9.26 -20.28
CA ASN A 51 -50.92 9.39 -21.66
C ASN A 51 -51.46 10.69 -22.27
N VAL A 52 -50.58 11.53 -22.75
CA VAL A 52 -50.93 12.78 -23.42
C VAL A 52 -50.83 12.58 -24.91
N VAL A 53 -51.94 12.83 -25.62
CA VAL A 53 -51.96 12.85 -27.08
C VAL A 53 -52.28 14.26 -27.56
N VAL A 54 -51.32 14.94 -28.18
CA VAL A 54 -51.55 16.26 -28.79
C VAL A 54 -52.06 16.04 -30.21
N LEU A 55 -53.32 16.40 -30.48
CA LEU A 55 -53.96 16.18 -31.77
C LEU A 55 -53.80 17.38 -32.71
N ARG A 56 -53.99 17.12 -34.01
CA ARG A 56 -53.91 18.04 -35.16
C ARG A 56 -54.22 19.52 -34.85
N THR A 57 -53.24 20.39 -35.11
CA THR A 57 -53.27 21.87 -34.96
C THR A 57 -53.38 22.42 -33.54
N ASP A 58 -53.49 21.56 -32.52
CA ASP A 58 -53.61 22.02 -31.14
C ASP A 58 -52.28 22.55 -30.58
N THR A 59 -52.35 23.61 -29.77
CA THR A 59 -51.21 24.22 -29.06
C THR A 59 -51.33 24.02 -27.56
N VAL A 60 -50.51 23.15 -26.98
CA VAL A 60 -50.36 22.97 -25.52
C VAL A 60 -49.37 23.98 -24.98
N THR A 61 -49.70 24.77 -23.96
CA THR A 61 -48.77 25.73 -23.33
C THR A 61 -48.44 25.31 -21.91
N VAL A 62 -47.20 24.91 -21.64
CA VAL A 62 -46.67 24.71 -20.29
C VAL A 62 -46.32 26.08 -19.69
N PRO A 63 -46.99 26.50 -18.61
CA PRO A 63 -46.92 27.89 -18.14
C PRO A 63 -45.62 28.22 -17.41
N TYR A 64 -45.36 29.52 -17.22
CA TYR A 64 -44.13 30.08 -16.65
C TYR A 64 -43.79 29.45 -15.29
N ASN A 65 -42.54 29.02 -15.11
CA ASN A 65 -42.03 28.36 -13.89
C ASN A 65 -42.85 27.13 -13.42
N ALA A 66 -43.66 26.51 -14.28
CA ALA A 66 -44.42 25.32 -13.91
C ALA A 66 -43.62 24.03 -14.16
N THR A 67 -43.77 23.05 -13.26
CA THR A 67 -43.36 21.65 -13.49
C THR A 67 -44.62 20.83 -13.70
N VAL A 68 -44.76 20.25 -14.89
CA VAL A 68 -45.91 19.41 -15.27
C VAL A 68 -45.42 18.01 -15.67
N GLN A 69 -46.29 17.01 -15.61
CA GLN A 69 -45.90 15.61 -15.82
C GLN A 69 -46.89 14.85 -16.70
N CYS A 70 -46.39 13.91 -17.49
CA CYS A 70 -47.18 12.88 -18.14
C CYS A 70 -46.44 11.53 -18.14
N ARG A 71 -47.18 10.44 -18.38
CA ARG A 71 -46.58 9.14 -18.68
C ARG A 71 -46.00 9.15 -20.08
N ASP A 72 -46.81 8.94 -21.11
CA ASP A 72 -46.40 9.01 -22.51
C ASP A 72 -46.83 10.34 -23.12
N LEU A 73 -46.01 10.93 -24.00
CA LEU A 73 -46.34 12.10 -24.80
C LEU A 73 -46.31 11.73 -26.28
N GLN A 74 -47.49 11.66 -26.89
CA GLN A 74 -47.64 11.44 -28.32
C GLN A 74 -48.08 12.74 -28.99
N VAL A 75 -47.36 13.20 -30.00
CA VAL A 75 -47.70 14.40 -30.77
C VAL A 75 -48.17 13.98 -32.17
N ASN A 76 -49.49 13.89 -32.34
CA ASN A 76 -50.16 13.44 -33.55
C ASN A 76 -50.67 14.62 -34.41
N GLY A 77 -49.72 15.36 -35.00
CA GLY A 77 -49.97 16.71 -35.51
C GLY A 77 -49.68 16.93 -36.98
N THR A 78 -50.53 17.69 -37.68
CA THR A 78 -50.16 18.38 -38.94
C THR A 78 -49.45 19.71 -38.66
N THR A 79 -49.01 20.43 -39.69
CA THR A 79 -48.48 21.81 -39.59
C THR A 79 -49.33 22.66 -38.64
N GLY A 80 -48.71 23.23 -37.60
CA GLY A 80 -49.39 24.08 -36.61
C GLY A 80 -49.66 23.46 -35.24
N THR A 81 -49.43 22.16 -35.06
CA THR A 81 -49.51 21.48 -33.75
C THR A 81 -48.29 21.85 -32.88
N ARG A 82 -48.49 22.22 -31.61
CA ARG A 82 -47.44 22.81 -30.76
C ARG A 82 -47.49 22.30 -29.31
N VAL A 83 -46.31 22.14 -28.71
CA VAL A 83 -46.14 22.14 -27.25
C VAL A 83 -45.22 23.33 -26.92
N GLN A 84 -45.82 24.41 -26.47
CA GLN A 84 -45.20 25.67 -26.06
C GLN A 84 -44.78 25.59 -24.59
N PHE A 85 -43.67 26.24 -24.26
CA PHE A 85 -43.14 26.38 -22.90
C PHE A 85 -42.87 27.85 -22.65
N ASP A 86 -43.44 28.37 -21.57
CA ASP A 86 -43.04 29.67 -21.05
C ASP A 86 -41.71 29.57 -20.29
N SER A 87 -41.11 30.71 -19.96
CA SER A 87 -39.79 30.73 -19.29
C SER A 87 -39.80 29.96 -17.97
N GLY A 88 -38.78 29.15 -17.73
CA GLY A 88 -38.64 28.33 -16.50
C GLY A 88 -39.55 27.11 -16.40
N ALA A 89 -40.38 26.82 -17.41
CA ALA A 89 -41.24 25.65 -17.45
C ALA A 89 -40.46 24.32 -17.61
N VAL A 90 -40.96 23.25 -16.99
CA VAL A 90 -40.44 21.87 -17.06
C VAL A 90 -41.59 20.91 -17.38
N LEU A 91 -41.40 20.04 -18.36
CA LEU A 91 -42.27 18.89 -18.60
C LEU A 91 -41.49 17.60 -18.32
N GLU A 92 -42.00 16.80 -17.40
CA GLU A 92 -41.44 15.50 -17.07
C GLU A 92 -42.25 14.40 -17.76
N VAL A 93 -41.59 13.63 -18.62
CA VAL A 93 -42.20 12.53 -19.36
C VAL A 93 -41.62 11.24 -18.83
N LEU A 94 -42.43 10.42 -18.17
CA LEU A 94 -41.96 9.19 -17.52
C LEU A 94 -41.82 8.00 -18.49
N GLY A 95 -42.65 8.00 -19.53
CA GLY A 95 -42.74 7.00 -20.59
C GLY A 95 -42.02 7.46 -21.86
N THR A 96 -42.74 7.43 -22.99
CA THR A 96 -42.21 7.65 -24.34
C THR A 96 -42.63 8.98 -24.93
N ILE A 97 -41.77 9.57 -25.76
CA ILE A 97 -42.14 10.69 -26.63
C ILE A 97 -42.23 10.20 -28.08
N SER A 98 -43.39 10.28 -28.71
CA SER A 98 -43.61 9.78 -30.08
C SER A 98 -44.36 10.79 -30.95
N SER A 99 -44.32 10.60 -32.27
CA SER A 99 -45.13 11.35 -33.22
C SER A 99 -45.60 10.46 -34.37
N ASP A 100 -46.66 10.84 -35.09
CA ASP A 100 -47.17 10.07 -36.23
C ASP A 100 -46.93 10.73 -37.61
N SER A 101 -46.43 11.98 -37.64
CA SER A 101 -46.55 12.85 -38.81
C SER A 101 -45.22 13.24 -39.47
N THR A 102 -45.27 13.37 -40.81
CA THR A 102 -44.19 13.86 -41.70
C THR A 102 -43.98 15.37 -41.72
N PHE A 103 -44.92 16.14 -41.13
CA PHE A 103 -45.03 17.60 -41.32
C PHE A 103 -45.10 18.38 -40.00
N ILE A 104 -44.51 17.84 -38.93
CA ILE A 104 -44.47 18.56 -37.66
C ILE A 104 -43.41 19.65 -37.75
N SER A 105 -43.83 20.87 -38.08
CA SER A 105 -43.12 22.07 -37.66
C SER A 105 -43.59 22.41 -36.25
N VAL A 106 -42.96 21.80 -35.23
CA VAL A 106 -43.10 22.32 -33.85
C VAL A 106 -42.44 23.68 -33.86
N TYR A 107 -43.23 24.73 -34.07
CA TYR A 107 -42.82 26.10 -33.81
C TYR A 107 -42.87 26.31 -32.30
N ALA A 108 -41.71 26.27 -31.66
CA ALA A 108 -41.51 27.05 -30.45
C ALA A 108 -41.51 28.53 -30.90
N ILE A 109 -42.56 29.31 -30.62
CA ILE A 109 -42.60 30.72 -31.02
C ILE A 109 -41.49 31.50 -30.28
N ASN A 110 -40.55 31.95 -31.11
CA ASN A 110 -39.94 33.27 -31.16
C ASN A 110 -40.83 34.38 -30.55
N ASN A 111 -40.50 34.87 -29.34
CA ASN A 111 -40.77 36.27 -29.08
C ASN A 111 -39.84 37.06 -29.99
N ASN A 112 -40.43 37.90 -30.84
CA ASN A 112 -39.79 38.62 -31.95
C ASN A 112 -38.78 39.70 -31.50
N THR A 113 -38.02 39.45 -30.44
CA THR A 113 -36.84 40.21 -30.00
C THR A 113 -35.88 39.19 -29.39
N GLY A 114 -34.72 38.98 -30.01
CA GLY A 114 -33.85 37.83 -29.75
C GLY A 114 -33.49 37.60 -28.27
N LYS A 115 -33.72 36.37 -27.79
CA LYS A 115 -32.88 35.56 -26.86
C LYS A 115 -33.64 34.30 -26.37
N ASN A 116 -33.20 33.12 -26.85
CA ASN A 116 -33.27 31.77 -26.25
C ASN A 116 -34.48 31.37 -25.37
N SER A 117 -35.56 30.87 -25.98
CA SER A 117 -36.57 30.04 -25.28
C SER A 117 -36.09 28.58 -25.16
N LYS A 118 -36.21 27.98 -23.98
CA LYS A 118 -35.53 26.75 -23.52
C LYS A 118 -36.58 25.73 -23.05
N THR A 119 -36.68 24.57 -23.69
CA THR A 119 -37.57 23.47 -23.30
C THR A 119 -36.80 22.39 -22.56
N VAL A 120 -37.13 22.11 -21.30
CA VAL A 120 -36.48 21.08 -20.48
C VAL A 120 -37.36 19.84 -20.40
N LEU A 121 -36.87 18.72 -20.94
CA LEU A 121 -37.42 17.39 -20.73
C LEU A 121 -36.63 16.67 -19.64
N LYS A 122 -37.34 16.13 -18.65
CA LYS A 122 -36.77 15.30 -17.58
C LYS A 122 -37.45 13.93 -17.55
N ARG A 123 -36.69 12.93 -17.13
CA ARG A 123 -37.15 11.55 -16.92
C ARG A 123 -36.43 10.99 -15.69
N GLU A 124 -37.17 10.36 -14.79
CA GLU A 124 -36.67 9.90 -13.48
C GLU A 124 -36.28 8.41 -13.45
N THR A 125 -36.54 7.64 -14.52
CA THR A 125 -36.25 6.19 -14.60
C THR A 125 -35.65 5.81 -15.96
N ASN A 126 -35.09 4.62 -16.13
CA ASN A 126 -34.52 4.15 -17.41
C ASN A 126 -35.60 3.88 -18.47
N GLY A 127 -35.26 4.06 -19.76
CA GLY A 127 -36.07 3.58 -20.90
C GLY A 127 -36.21 4.59 -22.06
N PRO A 128 -37.22 4.43 -22.94
CA PRO A 128 -37.29 5.14 -24.23
C PRO A 128 -37.68 6.61 -24.09
N LEU A 129 -36.75 7.52 -24.37
CA LEU A 129 -36.98 8.96 -24.47
C LEU A 129 -37.73 9.30 -25.77
N PHE A 130 -37.44 8.57 -26.86
CA PHE A 130 -38.08 8.72 -28.17
C PHE A 130 -38.58 7.38 -28.75
N GLY A 131 -39.84 7.37 -29.22
CA GLY A 131 -40.57 6.22 -29.77
C GLY A 131 -40.78 6.25 -31.31
N VAL A 132 -41.76 5.46 -31.81
CA VAL A 132 -42.01 5.26 -33.25
C VAL A 132 -42.29 6.56 -34.03
N LYS A 133 -41.79 6.60 -35.28
CA LYS A 133 -41.94 7.64 -36.34
C LYS A 133 -41.77 9.12 -35.91
N TRP A 134 -40.53 9.56 -35.70
CA TRP A 134 -40.14 10.94 -35.97
C TRP A 134 -39.69 11.06 -37.43
N SER A 135 -40.30 11.96 -38.19
CA SER A 135 -40.12 12.04 -39.64
C SER A 135 -39.11 13.10 -40.09
N ALA A 136 -38.65 12.98 -41.33
CA ALA A 136 -37.63 13.84 -41.94
C ALA A 136 -38.06 15.30 -42.24
N GLY A 137 -39.26 15.72 -41.82
CA GLY A 137 -39.80 17.08 -41.98
C GLY A 137 -38.96 18.15 -41.27
N THR A 138 -39.32 19.43 -41.42
CA THR A 138 -38.51 20.62 -41.06
C THR A 138 -38.68 21.03 -39.58
N PRO A 139 -37.86 20.56 -38.61
CA PRO A 139 -38.16 20.81 -37.20
C PRO A 139 -37.33 21.99 -36.69
N TYR A 140 -37.97 23.12 -36.43
CA TYR A 140 -37.39 24.26 -35.70
C TYR A 140 -37.26 23.95 -34.18
N LEU A 141 -37.00 22.70 -33.82
CA LEU A 141 -37.04 22.22 -32.43
C LEU A 141 -35.70 22.43 -31.72
N ARG A 142 -35.72 23.11 -30.58
CA ARG A 142 -34.60 23.14 -29.63
C ARG A 142 -34.99 22.37 -28.38
N LEU A 143 -34.16 21.43 -27.99
CA LEU A 143 -34.41 20.55 -26.86
C LEU A 143 -33.30 20.70 -25.80
N GLU A 144 -33.69 20.77 -24.54
CA GLU A 144 -32.82 20.50 -23.41
C GLU A 144 -33.23 19.19 -22.71
N VAL A 145 -32.27 18.28 -22.56
CA VAL A 145 -32.43 17.00 -21.88
C VAL A 145 -31.65 17.06 -20.58
N ASN A 146 -32.33 16.81 -19.46
CA ASN A 146 -31.75 16.88 -18.12
C ASN A 146 -32.16 15.63 -17.32
N LEU A 147 -31.41 14.55 -17.52
CA LEU A 147 -31.65 13.27 -16.85
C LEU A 147 -30.84 13.20 -15.54
N PRO A 148 -31.31 12.48 -14.51
CA PRO A 148 -30.47 12.10 -13.38
C PRO A 148 -29.24 11.29 -13.84
N ASP A 149 -28.14 11.35 -13.08
CA ASP A 149 -26.84 10.79 -13.48
C ASP A 149 -26.88 9.25 -13.69
N SER A 150 -27.75 8.55 -12.96
CA SER A 150 -27.96 7.10 -13.07
C SER A 150 -28.97 6.70 -14.16
N VAL A 151 -29.65 7.67 -14.79
CA VAL A 151 -30.72 7.42 -15.75
C VAL A 151 -30.20 7.43 -17.18
N THR A 152 -30.58 6.39 -17.92
CA THR A 152 -30.35 6.26 -19.37
C THR A 152 -31.67 6.40 -20.12
N GLY A 153 -31.79 7.46 -20.92
CA GLY A 153 -32.80 7.58 -21.96
C GLY A 153 -32.36 6.83 -23.22
N THR A 154 -33.29 6.21 -23.94
CA THR A 154 -33.01 5.53 -25.22
C THR A 154 -33.82 6.10 -26.39
N SER A 155 -33.35 5.89 -27.62
CA SER A 155 -34.12 6.21 -28.84
C SER A 155 -34.27 4.99 -29.72
N SER A 156 -35.49 4.71 -30.19
CA SER A 156 -35.76 3.64 -31.16
C SER A 156 -35.78 4.11 -32.62
N THR A 157 -35.59 5.42 -32.86
CA THR A 157 -35.65 6.06 -34.18
C THR A 157 -34.59 7.15 -34.36
N ASP A 158 -34.37 7.57 -35.60
CA ASP A 158 -33.47 8.67 -35.94
C ASP A 158 -34.03 10.00 -35.41
N ILE A 159 -33.14 10.87 -34.93
CA ILE A 159 -33.52 12.12 -34.27
C ILE A 159 -33.11 13.31 -35.12
N LYS A 160 -34.05 14.22 -35.38
CA LYS A 160 -33.81 15.48 -36.10
C LYS A 160 -34.29 16.68 -35.27
N LEU A 161 -33.43 17.69 -35.13
CA LEU A 161 -33.68 18.87 -34.29
C LEU A 161 -32.80 20.06 -34.71
N MET A 162 -33.20 21.29 -34.40
CA MET A 162 -32.39 22.49 -34.63
C MET A 162 -31.43 22.82 -33.47
N GLY A 163 -31.68 22.29 -32.28
CA GLY A 163 -30.73 22.44 -31.17
C GLY A 163 -30.92 21.39 -30.08
N LEU A 164 -29.82 20.93 -29.51
CA LEU A 164 -29.78 19.98 -28.42
C LEU A 164 -28.88 20.49 -27.31
N ARG A 165 -29.37 20.48 -26.08
CA ARG A 165 -28.57 20.66 -24.88
C ARG A 165 -28.77 19.46 -23.97
N MET A 166 -27.81 18.56 -23.93
CA MET A 166 -27.77 17.51 -22.92
C MET A 166 -27.06 18.08 -21.70
N ILE A 167 -27.75 18.24 -20.57
CA ILE A 167 -27.17 18.88 -19.38
C ILE A 167 -26.41 17.88 -18.51
N ARG A 168 -27.02 16.72 -18.23
CA ARG A 168 -26.48 15.61 -17.43
C ARG A 168 -27.25 14.31 -17.68
N GLY A 169 -26.71 13.19 -17.19
CA GLY A 169 -27.23 11.83 -17.38
C GLY A 169 -26.86 11.22 -18.73
N THR A 170 -27.43 10.07 -19.08
CA THR A 170 -27.04 9.31 -20.28
C THR A 170 -28.16 9.24 -21.31
N TRP A 171 -27.86 9.51 -22.58
CA TRP A 171 -28.75 9.25 -23.71
C TRP A 171 -28.08 8.29 -24.69
N ASP A 172 -28.66 7.10 -24.86
CA ASP A 172 -28.23 6.08 -25.80
C ASP A 172 -29.13 6.08 -27.04
N LEU A 173 -28.57 6.47 -28.19
CA LEU A 173 -29.28 6.46 -29.46
C LEU A 173 -29.38 5.08 -30.10
N GLN A 174 -28.78 4.02 -29.53
CA GLN A 174 -28.93 2.63 -29.98
C GLN A 174 -28.69 2.44 -31.50
N GLY A 175 -27.68 3.12 -32.04
CA GLY A 175 -27.31 3.05 -33.46
C GLY A 175 -28.17 3.91 -34.38
N LYS A 176 -28.85 4.93 -33.85
CA LYS A 176 -29.66 5.89 -34.63
C LYS A 176 -28.88 7.14 -34.99
N ASP A 177 -29.36 7.83 -36.03
CA ASP A 177 -28.78 9.09 -36.47
C ASP A 177 -29.21 10.24 -35.56
N LEU A 178 -28.31 11.20 -35.38
CA LEU A 178 -28.62 12.48 -34.76
C LEU A 178 -28.36 13.60 -35.78
N ARG A 179 -29.39 14.34 -36.17
CA ARG A 179 -29.34 15.33 -37.26
C ARG A 179 -29.67 16.72 -36.71
N PRO A 180 -28.65 17.50 -36.28
CA PRO A 180 -28.83 18.80 -35.67
C PRO A 180 -28.73 19.88 -36.76
N ASP A 181 -29.68 19.91 -37.68
CA ASP A 181 -29.69 20.78 -38.85
C ASP A 181 -31.04 21.51 -39.03
N SER A 182 -31.07 22.59 -39.82
CA SER A 182 -32.31 23.18 -40.31
C SER A 182 -32.45 23.05 -41.83
N THR A 183 -33.67 23.09 -42.34
CA THR A 183 -33.99 23.12 -43.77
C THR A 183 -34.45 24.51 -44.16
N GLY A 184 -33.76 25.14 -45.11
CA GLY A 184 -34.06 26.48 -45.64
C GLY A 184 -32.79 27.31 -45.78
N ASN A 185 -32.85 28.45 -46.48
CA ASN A 185 -31.72 29.39 -46.67
C ASN A 185 -31.24 30.07 -45.37
N VAL A 186 -31.53 29.51 -44.20
CA VAL A 186 -31.09 30.02 -42.89
C VAL A 186 -29.67 29.55 -42.64
N THR A 187 -28.70 30.34 -43.07
CA THR A 187 -27.28 30.16 -42.81
C THR A 187 -27.01 30.05 -41.30
N GLY A 188 -26.33 28.97 -40.87
CA GLY A 188 -25.82 28.82 -39.48
C GLY A 188 -26.75 28.16 -38.46
N SER A 189 -27.61 27.23 -38.87
CA SER A 189 -28.71 26.73 -38.05
C SER A 189 -28.51 25.28 -37.58
N GLY A 190 -28.21 25.11 -36.29
CA GLY A 190 -27.96 23.82 -35.62
C GLY A 190 -26.97 23.96 -34.47
N HIS A 191 -27.36 23.75 -33.20
CA HIS A 191 -26.44 23.83 -32.06
C HIS A 191 -26.54 22.64 -31.13
N MET A 192 -25.41 22.05 -30.75
CA MET A 192 -25.34 20.99 -29.76
C MET A 192 -24.49 21.41 -28.57
N PHE A 193 -24.93 21.07 -27.37
CA PHE A 193 -24.18 21.20 -26.13
C PHE A 193 -24.30 19.91 -25.32
N ILE A 194 -23.16 19.32 -24.95
CA ILE A 194 -23.08 18.16 -24.06
C ILE A 194 -22.42 18.64 -22.76
N GLY A 195 -23.17 18.74 -21.67
CA GLY A 195 -22.72 19.21 -20.36
C GLY A 195 -21.76 18.23 -19.67
N SER A 196 -21.03 18.68 -18.65
CA SER A 196 -19.95 17.91 -18.00
C SER A 196 -20.40 16.60 -17.33
N GLY A 197 -21.68 16.48 -16.96
CA GLY A 197 -22.27 15.24 -16.44
C GLY A 197 -23.05 14.44 -17.48
N ALA A 198 -23.01 14.85 -18.75
CA ALA A 198 -23.79 14.25 -19.82
C ALA A 198 -22.99 13.23 -20.63
N THR A 199 -23.63 12.12 -20.98
CA THR A 199 -23.13 11.15 -21.96
C THR A 199 -24.15 10.98 -23.07
N VAL A 200 -23.76 11.21 -24.32
CA VAL A 200 -24.55 10.83 -25.50
C VAL A 200 -23.79 9.74 -26.24
N LYS A 201 -24.40 8.56 -26.39
CA LYS A 201 -23.74 7.38 -26.96
C LYS A 201 -24.63 6.65 -27.96
N GLY A 202 -24.08 5.64 -28.62
CA GLY A 202 -24.81 4.86 -29.63
C GLY A 202 -25.24 5.72 -30.82
N VAL A 203 -24.55 6.83 -31.08
CA VAL A 203 -24.85 7.70 -32.21
C VAL A 203 -24.23 7.08 -33.45
N ARG A 204 -25.05 6.60 -34.40
CA ARG A 204 -24.52 6.03 -35.64
C ARG A 204 -23.76 7.09 -36.42
N MET A 205 -24.41 8.21 -36.69
CA MET A 205 -23.77 9.34 -37.36
C MET A 205 -24.43 10.67 -36.98
N ILE A 206 -23.65 11.73 -37.10
CA ILE A 206 -24.11 13.11 -37.08
C ILE A 206 -23.87 13.66 -38.48
N MET A 207 -24.85 13.57 -39.37
CA MET A 207 -24.67 13.95 -40.77
C MET A 207 -25.90 14.63 -41.34
N ARG A 208 -25.68 15.56 -42.27
CA ARG A 208 -26.65 15.92 -43.29
C ARG A 208 -26.05 15.69 -44.68
N THR A 209 -26.75 14.91 -45.50
CA THR A 209 -26.39 14.49 -46.86
C THR A 209 -27.00 15.39 -47.92
N SER A 210 -26.87 16.72 -47.80
CA SER A 210 -27.20 17.62 -48.91
C SER A 210 -26.01 18.53 -49.19
N GLY A 211 -25.50 18.56 -50.42
CA GLY A 211 -24.33 19.33 -50.83
C GLY A 211 -24.46 20.87 -50.75
N THR A 212 -25.39 21.37 -49.95
CA THR A 212 -25.68 22.81 -49.75
C THR A 212 -25.07 23.31 -48.44
N PRO A 213 -24.19 24.35 -48.46
CA PRO A 213 -23.49 24.87 -47.28
C PRO A 213 -24.38 25.43 -46.14
N SER A 214 -25.67 25.69 -46.41
CA SER A 214 -26.60 26.33 -45.47
C SER A 214 -27.18 25.40 -44.41
N ALA A 215 -27.01 24.08 -44.54
CA ALA A 215 -27.70 23.09 -43.71
C ALA A 215 -26.74 22.15 -42.93
N VAL A 216 -25.88 22.73 -42.10
CA VAL A 216 -24.93 21.97 -41.28
C VAL A 216 -25.12 22.31 -39.82
N CYS A 217 -24.83 21.37 -38.92
CA CYS A 217 -24.76 21.70 -37.51
C CYS A 217 -23.61 22.70 -37.30
N SER A 218 -23.98 23.91 -36.88
CA SER A 218 -23.08 25.07 -36.86
C SER A 218 -22.05 24.99 -35.73
N THR A 219 -22.44 24.47 -34.57
CA THR A 219 -21.57 24.37 -33.39
C THR A 219 -21.95 23.18 -32.53
N LEU A 220 -20.96 22.37 -32.17
CA LEU A 220 -21.03 21.38 -31.10
C LEU A 220 -20.09 21.80 -29.98
N THR A 221 -20.60 21.91 -28.77
CA THR A 221 -19.80 22.15 -27.57
C THR A 221 -19.86 20.91 -26.68
N ILE A 222 -18.69 20.36 -26.31
CA ILE A 222 -18.60 19.14 -25.50
C ILE A 222 -17.85 19.46 -24.21
N ALA A 223 -18.54 19.33 -23.09
CA ALA A 223 -17.98 19.25 -21.75
C ALA A 223 -18.11 17.85 -21.12
N GLY A 224 -19.07 17.04 -21.59
CA GLY A 224 -19.25 15.63 -21.21
C GLY A 224 -18.71 14.65 -22.25
N THR A 225 -19.39 13.53 -22.47
CA THR A 225 -18.97 12.49 -23.43
C THR A 225 -19.93 12.40 -24.62
N LEU A 226 -19.39 12.38 -25.85
CA LEU A 226 -20.12 12.08 -27.07
C LEU A 226 -19.44 10.92 -27.82
N ASP A 227 -20.12 9.79 -27.93
CA ASP A 227 -19.65 8.59 -28.66
C ASP A 227 -20.35 8.45 -30.00
N ILE A 228 -19.57 8.38 -31.08
CA ILE A 228 -20.04 8.30 -32.46
C ILE A 228 -19.41 7.09 -33.17
N ASP A 229 -20.22 6.27 -33.82
CA ASP A 229 -19.76 5.05 -34.49
C ASP A 229 -19.28 5.29 -35.93
N SER A 230 -19.83 6.29 -36.63
CA SER A 230 -19.50 6.63 -38.02
C SER A 230 -19.31 8.14 -38.18
N THR A 231 -19.81 8.73 -39.27
CA THR A 231 -19.50 10.11 -39.66
C THR A 231 -20.04 11.17 -38.70
N ILE A 232 -19.21 12.18 -38.39
CA ILE A 232 -19.63 13.48 -37.87
C ILE A 232 -19.39 14.53 -38.96
N SER A 233 -20.38 15.41 -39.19
CA SER A 233 -20.36 16.52 -40.16
C SER A 233 -20.85 17.81 -39.51
N MET A 234 -19.91 18.72 -39.23
CA MET A 234 -20.14 19.94 -38.45
C MET A 234 -19.21 21.09 -38.87
N ARG A 235 -19.61 22.33 -38.59
CA ARG A 235 -18.79 23.53 -38.89
C ARG A 235 -17.75 23.84 -37.81
N VAL A 236 -18.17 23.84 -36.54
CA VAL A 236 -17.31 24.16 -35.38
C VAL A 236 -17.50 23.11 -34.30
N VAL A 237 -16.40 22.57 -33.77
CA VAL A 237 -16.40 21.74 -32.55
C VAL A 237 -15.63 22.47 -31.47
N ARG A 238 -16.28 22.72 -30.34
CA ARG A 238 -15.72 23.34 -29.15
C ARG A 238 -15.56 22.30 -28.06
N MET A 239 -14.33 21.92 -27.77
CA MET A 239 -14.02 21.04 -26.65
C MET A 239 -13.84 21.90 -25.39
N ARG A 240 -14.60 21.59 -24.34
CA ARG A 240 -14.43 22.14 -23.00
C ARG A 240 -13.60 21.17 -22.17
N LYS A 241 -13.03 21.67 -21.07
CA LYS A 241 -12.28 20.85 -20.10
C LYS A 241 -13.08 19.63 -19.66
N GLY A 242 -12.48 18.44 -19.73
CA GLY A 242 -13.11 17.17 -19.40
C GLY A 242 -13.99 16.58 -20.51
N GLY A 243 -14.26 17.33 -21.58
CA GLY A 243 -15.06 16.86 -22.70
C GLY A 243 -14.37 15.77 -23.51
N VAL A 244 -15.11 14.74 -23.91
CA VAL A 244 -14.62 13.62 -24.71
C VAL A 244 -15.48 13.46 -25.96
N LEU A 245 -14.86 13.54 -27.14
CA LEU A 245 -15.47 13.12 -28.41
C LEU A 245 -14.84 11.80 -28.82
N ARG A 246 -15.55 10.68 -28.67
CA ARG A 246 -15.08 9.36 -29.07
C ARG A 246 -15.64 8.98 -30.43
N THR A 247 -14.77 8.52 -31.33
CA THR A 247 -15.15 8.16 -32.70
C THR A 247 -14.59 6.81 -33.15
N LYS A 248 -15.44 5.98 -33.75
CA LYS A 248 -15.05 4.76 -34.48
C LYS A 248 -15.07 4.94 -36.01
N ALA A 249 -15.34 6.16 -36.48
CA ALA A 249 -15.37 6.50 -37.90
C ALA A 249 -13.98 6.33 -38.54
N PHE A 250 -13.91 5.88 -39.79
CA PHE A 250 -12.65 5.88 -40.54
C PHE A 250 -12.12 7.30 -40.74
N ASN A 251 -13.03 8.19 -41.16
CA ASN A 251 -12.80 9.60 -41.36
C ASN A 251 -13.76 10.42 -40.49
N ILE A 252 -13.25 11.51 -39.95
CA ILE A 252 -14.07 12.59 -39.42
C ILE A 252 -14.09 13.71 -40.47
N PHE A 253 -15.28 14.15 -40.89
CA PHE A 253 -15.44 15.19 -41.89
C PHE A 253 -16.00 16.46 -41.24
N PHE A 254 -15.18 17.48 -41.05
CA PHE A 254 -15.73 18.79 -40.71
C PHE A 254 -15.94 19.64 -41.98
N VAL A 255 -16.87 20.60 -41.97
CA VAL A 255 -17.28 21.40 -43.15
C VAL A 255 -16.61 22.78 -43.13
N ASN A 256 -15.84 23.11 -44.17
CA ASN A 256 -14.91 24.25 -44.27
C ASN A 256 -15.64 25.63 -44.20
N PRO A 257 -15.10 26.70 -43.55
CA PRO A 257 -13.94 26.75 -42.65
C PRO A 257 -14.23 26.18 -41.27
N ILE A 258 -13.30 25.36 -40.77
CA ILE A 258 -13.48 24.59 -39.53
C ILE A 258 -12.52 25.12 -38.50
N THR A 259 -13.08 25.56 -37.38
CA THR A 259 -12.31 25.82 -36.17
C THR A 259 -12.66 24.71 -35.18
N VAL A 260 -11.72 23.81 -34.90
CA VAL A 260 -11.78 23.06 -33.63
C VAL A 260 -11.31 24.06 -32.59
N ASP A 261 -12.28 24.77 -32.04
CA ASP A 261 -12.06 25.94 -31.24
C ASP A 261 -11.97 25.52 -29.76
N PHE A 262 -10.74 25.46 -29.26
CA PHE A 262 -10.47 25.24 -27.84
C PHE A 262 -10.56 26.55 -27.03
N THR A 263 -11.02 27.67 -27.62
CA THR A 263 -11.05 28.97 -26.94
C THR A 263 -12.10 29.05 -25.83
N SER A 264 -11.60 28.84 -24.62
CA SER A 264 -11.49 29.94 -23.66
C SER A 264 -10.09 29.83 -23.09
N ALA A 265 -9.40 30.94 -22.85
CA ALA A 265 -7.99 31.00 -22.41
C ALA A 265 -7.63 30.15 -21.17
N ASN A 266 -8.60 29.45 -20.55
CA ASN A 266 -8.48 28.58 -19.39
C ASN A 266 -9.00 27.13 -19.60
N ALA A 267 -9.35 26.70 -20.81
CA ALA A 267 -9.92 25.36 -21.09
C ALA A 267 -8.90 24.39 -21.72
N GLN A 268 -7.84 24.07 -20.96
CA GLN A 268 -7.02 22.88 -21.21
C GLN A 268 -7.78 21.61 -20.76
N GLY A 269 -7.69 20.52 -21.53
CA GLY A 269 -8.10 19.17 -21.08
C GLY A 269 -9.34 18.55 -21.74
N GLY A 270 -9.73 18.97 -22.94
CA GLY A 270 -10.71 18.22 -23.77
C GLY A 270 -9.99 17.23 -24.68
N VAL A 271 -10.56 16.03 -24.89
CA VAL A 271 -9.91 14.94 -25.63
C VAL A 271 -10.78 14.45 -26.79
N ILE A 272 -10.18 14.31 -27.98
CA ILE A 272 -10.78 13.55 -29.08
C ILE A 272 -10.18 12.13 -29.05
N GLU A 273 -11.05 11.14 -28.87
CA GLU A 273 -10.69 9.73 -28.75
C GLU A 273 -10.95 8.96 -30.05
N TYR A 274 -9.89 8.47 -30.69
CA TYR A 274 -9.90 7.65 -31.89
C TYR A 274 -9.94 6.16 -31.50
N ALA A 275 -11.14 5.59 -31.51
CA ALA A 275 -11.48 4.29 -30.94
C ALA A 275 -11.65 3.16 -31.98
N ARG A 276 -11.44 3.43 -33.28
CA ARG A 276 -11.61 2.43 -34.34
C ARG A 276 -10.50 1.38 -34.30
N ASN A 277 -10.82 0.10 -34.46
CA ASN A 277 -9.82 -0.93 -34.73
C ASN A 277 -9.42 -0.92 -36.22
N GLY A 278 -8.13 -1.03 -36.48
CA GLY A 278 -7.57 -0.86 -37.83
C GLY A 278 -7.28 0.59 -38.18
N GLU A 279 -7.09 0.84 -39.46
CA GLU A 279 -6.72 2.16 -39.98
C GLU A 279 -7.81 3.21 -39.69
N GLN A 280 -7.37 4.41 -39.30
CA GLN A 280 -8.23 5.56 -39.03
C GLN A 280 -7.48 6.86 -39.29
N ASN A 281 -8.14 7.85 -39.89
CA ASN A 281 -7.53 9.16 -40.14
C ASN A 281 -7.85 10.14 -39.01
N ILE A 282 -6.80 10.80 -38.51
CA ILE A 282 -6.91 11.95 -37.62
C ILE A 282 -7.22 13.16 -38.50
N TYR A 283 -8.16 14.00 -38.05
CA TYR A 283 -8.58 15.14 -38.84
C TYR A 283 -7.59 16.29 -38.69
N VAL A 284 -7.03 16.80 -39.79
CA VAL A 284 -6.13 17.97 -39.80
C VAL A 284 -6.61 19.14 -40.64
N GLY A 285 -7.73 18.99 -41.36
CA GLY A 285 -8.24 20.02 -42.26
C GLY A 285 -7.25 20.41 -43.36
N SER A 286 -7.57 21.45 -44.14
CA SER A 286 -6.70 21.98 -45.20
C SER A 286 -5.68 23.01 -44.72
N THR A 287 -5.87 23.59 -43.53
CA THR A 287 -5.03 24.66 -42.97
C THR A 287 -4.26 24.23 -41.70
N GLY A 288 -4.29 22.94 -41.34
CA GLY A 288 -3.81 22.44 -40.06
C GLY A 288 -4.81 22.67 -38.92
N VAL A 289 -4.72 21.83 -37.87
CA VAL A 289 -5.58 21.89 -36.68
C VAL A 289 -4.74 21.67 -35.43
N THR A 290 -5.02 22.46 -34.40
CA THR A 290 -4.42 22.30 -33.07
C THR A 290 -5.40 21.57 -32.14
N TYR A 291 -4.99 20.45 -31.57
CA TYR A 291 -5.74 19.68 -30.57
C TYR A 291 -5.24 20.00 -29.16
N SER A 292 -6.16 20.12 -28.19
CA SER A 292 -5.79 20.05 -26.76
C SER A 292 -5.30 18.63 -26.42
N GLY A 293 -6.17 17.62 -26.54
CA GLY A 293 -5.80 16.23 -26.31
C GLY A 293 -6.28 15.26 -27.39
N ILE A 294 -5.46 14.25 -27.69
CA ILE A 294 -5.80 13.11 -28.53
C ILE A 294 -5.64 11.83 -27.70
N LYS A 295 -6.62 10.93 -27.76
CA LYS A 295 -6.53 9.59 -27.20
C LYS A 295 -6.72 8.55 -28.30
N LEU A 296 -5.87 7.54 -28.35
CA LEU A 296 -5.95 6.44 -29.28
C LEU A 296 -6.29 5.18 -28.47
N SER A 297 -7.49 4.64 -28.68
CA SER A 297 -8.01 3.51 -27.90
C SER A 297 -8.50 2.33 -28.74
N GLY A 298 -8.55 2.47 -30.06
CA GLY A 298 -8.66 1.32 -30.97
C GLY A 298 -7.27 0.79 -31.35
N THR A 299 -7.19 -0.30 -32.11
CA THR A 299 -5.92 -0.84 -32.63
C THR A 299 -5.58 -0.30 -34.02
N GLY A 300 -4.38 -0.60 -34.54
CA GLY A 300 -3.97 -0.26 -35.90
C GLY A 300 -3.45 1.17 -36.10
N LEU A 301 -3.27 1.54 -37.37
CA LEU A 301 -2.61 2.78 -37.79
C LEU A 301 -3.53 4.00 -37.69
N LYS A 302 -3.01 5.12 -37.18
CA LYS A 302 -3.71 6.40 -37.10
C LYS A 302 -3.00 7.45 -37.95
N ASN A 303 -3.54 7.77 -39.12
CA ASN A 303 -2.86 8.69 -40.05
C ASN A 303 -3.11 10.14 -39.65
N SER A 304 -2.04 10.88 -39.36
CA SER A 304 -2.11 12.27 -38.90
C SER A 304 -2.25 13.29 -40.02
N GLY A 305 -1.87 12.99 -41.26
CA GLY A 305 -1.78 14.01 -42.33
C GLY A 305 -0.72 15.08 -42.02
N THR A 306 -0.76 16.22 -42.70
CA THR A 306 0.18 17.34 -42.50
C THR A 306 -0.44 18.45 -41.65
N GLY A 307 0.36 19.11 -40.80
CA GLY A 307 -0.09 20.28 -40.02
C GLY A 307 -0.85 19.96 -38.72
N LEU A 308 -0.73 18.75 -38.18
CA LEU A 308 -1.27 18.41 -36.86
C LEU A 308 -0.45 19.06 -35.74
N VAL A 309 -1.11 19.74 -34.81
CA VAL A 309 -0.51 20.26 -33.56
C VAL A 309 -1.24 19.66 -32.36
N ILE A 310 -0.52 19.19 -31.34
CA ILE A 310 -1.10 18.65 -30.09
C ILE A 310 -0.51 19.39 -28.89
N ASN A 311 -1.34 20.05 -28.09
CA ASN A 311 -0.89 20.96 -27.02
C ASN A 311 -0.76 20.30 -25.64
N ASP A 312 -1.76 19.55 -25.19
CA ASP A 312 -1.83 19.07 -23.79
C ASP A 312 -1.43 17.60 -23.66
N SER A 313 -2.03 16.70 -24.45
CA SER A 313 -1.72 15.27 -24.30
C SER A 313 -1.96 14.42 -25.55
N LEU A 314 -1.04 13.50 -25.82
CA LEU A 314 -1.23 12.36 -26.70
C LEU A 314 -1.24 11.08 -25.87
N ILE A 315 -2.37 10.38 -25.86
CA ILE A 315 -2.62 9.22 -24.99
C ILE A 315 -2.80 7.97 -25.83
N TYR A 316 -1.93 6.98 -25.65
CA TYR A 316 -2.11 5.64 -26.18
C TYR A 316 -2.78 4.76 -25.12
N SER A 317 -3.89 4.08 -25.45
CA SER A 317 -4.56 3.13 -24.55
C SER A 317 -4.46 1.67 -25.03
N THR A 318 -3.90 1.49 -26.22
CA THR A 318 -3.78 0.22 -26.95
C THR A 318 -2.49 0.21 -27.78
N THR A 319 -2.32 -0.80 -28.63
CA THR A 319 -1.21 -0.96 -29.57
C THR A 319 -1.31 -0.07 -30.82
N SER A 320 -2.22 0.91 -30.87
CA SER A 320 -2.27 1.85 -32.00
C SER A 320 -0.98 2.65 -32.16
N THR A 321 -0.64 2.95 -33.41
CA THR A 321 0.48 3.82 -33.79
C THR A 321 -0.03 5.03 -34.57
N ILE A 322 0.71 6.14 -34.51
CA ILE A 322 0.44 7.30 -35.38
C ILE A 322 1.38 7.23 -36.56
N ASN A 323 0.83 7.38 -37.77
CA ASN A 323 1.58 7.57 -38.99
C ASN A 323 1.63 9.06 -39.35
N GLY A 324 2.82 9.58 -39.60
CA GLY A 324 3.07 11.00 -39.91
C GLY A 324 3.69 11.78 -38.74
N THR A 325 3.94 13.07 -39.00
CA THR A 325 4.58 13.99 -38.05
C THR A 325 3.56 14.96 -37.48
N PHE A 326 3.79 15.40 -36.25
CA PHE A 326 2.95 16.39 -35.60
C PHE A 326 3.81 17.32 -34.73
N THR A 327 3.39 18.57 -34.62
CA THR A 327 4.01 19.56 -33.76
C THR A 327 3.53 19.36 -32.33
N ARG A 328 4.48 19.32 -31.39
CA ARG A 328 4.21 19.16 -29.96
C ARG A 328 4.13 20.53 -29.30
N GLY A 329 3.06 20.78 -28.56
CA GLY A 329 2.98 21.95 -27.71
C GLY A 329 4.02 21.90 -26.60
N THR A 330 4.41 23.07 -26.10
CA THR A 330 5.52 23.26 -25.16
C THR A 330 5.41 22.43 -23.87
N ASN A 331 4.19 22.05 -23.46
CA ASN A 331 3.93 21.28 -22.24
C ASN A 331 3.18 19.97 -22.49
N MET A 332 3.15 19.50 -23.74
CA MET A 332 2.42 18.29 -24.13
C MET A 332 2.95 17.05 -23.39
N TRP A 333 2.04 16.27 -22.82
CA TRP A 333 2.30 14.96 -22.25
C TRP A 333 2.19 13.86 -23.30
N LEU A 334 3.23 13.03 -23.42
CA LEU A 334 3.12 11.73 -24.08
C LEU A 334 2.76 10.68 -23.03
N VAL A 335 1.62 10.00 -23.21
CA VAL A 335 1.09 9.04 -22.24
C VAL A 335 0.96 7.66 -22.87
N TYR A 336 1.67 6.68 -22.31
CA TYR A 336 1.50 5.27 -22.64
C TYR A 336 0.64 4.59 -21.58
N GLY A 337 -0.65 4.42 -21.88
CA GLY A 337 -1.62 3.67 -21.11
C GLY A 337 -1.86 2.25 -21.65
N GLY A 338 -2.84 1.56 -21.08
CA GLY A 338 -3.32 0.26 -21.55
C GLY A 338 -2.84 -0.93 -20.70
N THR A 339 -3.11 -2.12 -21.21
CA THR A 339 -2.83 -3.41 -20.54
C THR A 339 -2.16 -4.42 -21.48
N THR A 340 -1.46 -3.93 -22.49
CA THR A 340 -0.73 -4.75 -23.46
C THR A 340 0.70 -4.24 -23.53
N PRO A 341 1.72 -5.12 -23.46
CA PRO A 341 3.12 -4.69 -23.57
C PRO A 341 3.34 -3.88 -24.85
N ARG A 342 4.20 -2.88 -24.76
CA ARG A 342 4.47 -1.98 -25.89
C ARG A 342 5.95 -1.67 -26.02
N ILE A 343 6.40 -1.58 -27.27
CA ILE A 343 7.67 -0.95 -27.62
C ILE A 343 7.35 0.44 -28.18
N THR A 344 8.09 1.46 -27.76
CA THR A 344 7.95 2.81 -28.32
C THR A 344 8.39 2.83 -29.78
N SER A 345 7.98 3.84 -30.54
CA SER A 345 8.43 4.00 -31.92
C SER A 345 8.70 5.47 -32.26
N THR A 346 8.36 5.91 -33.47
CA THR A 346 8.59 7.28 -33.97
C THR A 346 7.85 8.35 -33.14
N GLU A 347 6.83 7.98 -32.39
CA GLU A 347 6.10 8.85 -31.48
C GLU A 347 6.87 9.19 -30.20
N LEU A 348 7.93 8.48 -29.85
CA LEU A 348 8.83 8.88 -28.77
C LEU A 348 10.05 9.54 -29.39
N LEU A 349 10.22 10.84 -29.13
CA LEU A 349 11.41 11.57 -29.54
C LEU A 349 12.57 11.24 -28.60
N THR A 350 13.80 11.33 -29.12
CA THR A 350 15.03 11.20 -28.31
C THR A 350 15.12 12.22 -27.19
N THR A 351 14.43 13.36 -27.31
CA THR A 351 14.24 14.34 -26.24
C THR A 351 12.74 14.60 -26.06
N THR A 352 12.22 14.32 -24.86
CA THR A 352 10.80 14.48 -24.53
C THR A 352 10.66 15.27 -23.23
N LYS A 353 9.80 16.28 -23.21
CA LYS A 353 9.63 17.12 -22.02
C LYS A 353 8.87 16.42 -20.89
N ASN A 354 7.69 15.86 -21.22
CA ASN A 354 6.78 15.23 -20.28
C ASN A 354 6.38 13.84 -20.78
N LEU A 355 6.71 12.80 -20.02
CA LEU A 355 6.40 11.40 -20.31
C LEU A 355 5.64 10.77 -19.15
N LYS A 356 4.58 10.02 -19.45
CA LYS A 356 3.81 9.27 -18.47
C LYS A 356 3.67 7.81 -18.89
N ILE A 357 4.04 6.91 -18.00
CA ILE A 357 3.87 5.46 -18.13
C ILE A 357 2.73 5.04 -17.21
N ASN A 358 1.63 4.60 -17.82
CA ASN A 358 0.41 4.13 -17.17
C ASN A 358 -0.07 2.82 -17.82
N ASN A 359 0.88 1.99 -18.28
CA ASN A 359 0.59 0.72 -18.93
C ASN A 359 1.00 -0.39 -17.97
N ALA A 360 0.02 -1.12 -17.43
CA ALA A 360 0.26 -2.16 -16.42
C ALA A 360 1.19 -3.29 -16.90
N SER A 361 1.26 -3.52 -18.21
CA SER A 361 2.11 -4.55 -18.83
C SER A 361 3.50 -4.03 -19.25
N GLY A 362 3.77 -2.75 -19.03
CA GLY A 362 5.07 -2.13 -19.29
C GLY A 362 5.25 -1.57 -20.70
N VAL A 363 6.28 -0.74 -20.83
CA VAL A 363 6.70 -0.02 -22.04
C VAL A 363 8.21 -0.14 -22.17
N SER A 364 8.69 -0.69 -23.29
CA SER A 364 10.10 -0.74 -23.63
C SER A 364 10.45 0.39 -24.58
N ILE A 365 11.55 1.11 -24.32
CA ILE A 365 12.03 2.14 -25.25
C ILE A 365 12.84 1.51 -26.40
N ASP A 366 12.81 2.16 -27.57
CA ASP A 366 13.50 1.74 -28.80
C ASP A 366 14.69 2.65 -29.18
N LYS A 367 15.01 3.65 -28.36
CA LYS A 367 16.15 4.56 -28.53
C LYS A 367 16.54 5.25 -27.23
N ASN A 368 17.72 5.87 -27.23
CA ASN A 368 18.16 6.73 -26.14
C ASN A 368 17.19 7.89 -25.94
N LEU A 369 16.89 8.18 -24.67
CA LEU A 369 15.84 9.11 -24.27
C LEU A 369 16.35 10.12 -23.26
N THR A 370 16.11 11.40 -23.51
CA THR A 370 16.32 12.49 -22.56
C THR A 370 14.97 13.04 -22.11
N ILE A 371 14.72 13.05 -20.80
CA ILE A 371 13.52 13.65 -20.18
C ILE A 371 13.85 15.04 -19.64
N GLN A 372 13.16 16.08 -20.14
CA GLN A 372 13.51 17.46 -19.79
C GLN A 372 12.79 18.01 -18.55
N SER A 373 11.59 17.55 -18.23
CA SER A 373 10.83 18.12 -17.11
C SER A 373 10.13 17.08 -16.26
N ASN A 374 9.28 16.22 -16.83
CA ASN A 374 8.46 15.32 -16.02
C ASN A 374 8.49 13.88 -16.52
N LEU A 375 8.79 12.95 -15.62
CA LEU A 375 8.57 11.52 -15.81
C LEU A 375 7.57 11.02 -14.75
N TRP A 376 6.41 10.55 -15.18
CA TRP A 376 5.42 9.98 -14.28
C TRP A 376 5.24 8.49 -14.52
N LEU A 377 5.69 7.69 -13.56
CA LEU A 377 5.54 6.24 -13.52
C LEU A 377 4.27 5.89 -12.72
N GLN A 378 3.12 6.01 -13.37
CA GLN A 378 1.84 5.73 -12.75
C GLN A 378 1.65 4.22 -12.56
N SER A 379 1.91 3.39 -13.58
CA SER A 379 1.74 1.93 -13.53
C SER A 379 2.62 1.22 -14.54
N GLY A 380 3.09 0.01 -14.16
CA GLY A 380 3.95 -0.87 -14.96
C GLY A 380 5.41 -0.41 -15.07
N THR A 381 6.17 -1.11 -15.90
CA THR A 381 7.63 -0.94 -16.01
C THR A 381 8.01 -0.14 -17.25
N LEU A 382 8.88 0.86 -17.10
CA LEU A 382 9.62 1.46 -18.20
C LEU A 382 10.94 0.69 -18.40
N THR A 383 11.03 -0.11 -19.44
CA THR A 383 12.20 -0.95 -19.72
C THR A 383 13.16 -0.21 -20.66
N THR A 384 14.40 0.00 -20.22
CA THR A 384 15.41 0.70 -21.04
C THR A 384 16.24 -0.26 -21.89
N SER A 385 16.38 -1.52 -21.47
CA SER A 385 17.26 -2.51 -22.12
C SER A 385 18.68 -1.94 -22.31
N THR A 386 19.18 -1.88 -23.55
CA THR A 386 20.48 -1.30 -23.91
C THR A 386 20.47 0.23 -24.05
N PHE A 387 19.29 0.85 -24.15
CA PHE A 387 19.16 2.28 -24.39
C PHE A 387 19.32 3.09 -23.10
N ALA A 388 19.97 4.25 -23.23
CA ALA A 388 20.17 5.16 -22.12
C ALA A 388 18.93 6.02 -21.88
N VAL A 389 18.59 6.24 -20.61
CA VAL A 389 17.62 7.25 -20.17
C VAL A 389 18.34 8.29 -19.34
N SER A 390 18.30 9.54 -19.79
CA SER A 390 18.89 10.68 -19.09
C SER A 390 17.78 11.61 -18.61
N ILE A 391 17.79 11.93 -17.32
CA ILE A 391 16.89 12.92 -16.73
C ILE A 391 17.64 14.25 -16.65
N LEU A 392 17.06 15.35 -17.12
CA LEU A 392 17.71 16.66 -17.03
C LEU A 392 17.59 17.26 -15.62
N SER A 393 18.53 18.15 -15.33
CA SER A 393 18.55 19.01 -14.14
C SER A 393 17.20 19.71 -13.93
N GLY A 394 16.73 19.75 -12.68
CA GLY A 394 15.45 20.36 -12.30
C GLY A 394 14.20 19.54 -12.64
N ALA A 395 14.33 18.37 -13.28
CA ALA A 395 13.19 17.53 -13.60
C ALA A 395 12.54 16.89 -12.37
N THR A 396 11.30 16.43 -12.53
CA THR A 396 10.51 15.72 -11.53
C THR A 396 10.21 14.29 -11.97
N ILE A 397 10.51 13.33 -11.10
CA ILE A 397 10.08 11.93 -11.23
C ILE A 397 8.94 11.69 -10.24
N THR A 398 7.76 11.33 -10.74
CA THR A 398 6.61 10.96 -9.91
C THR A 398 6.35 9.45 -10.00
N ARG A 399 6.20 8.78 -8.86
CA ARG A 399 5.95 7.34 -8.75
C ARG A 399 4.63 7.07 -8.02
N THR A 400 3.77 6.28 -8.65
CA THR A 400 2.52 5.77 -8.04
C THR A 400 2.59 4.26 -7.88
N LYS A 401 2.82 3.52 -8.98
CA LYS A 401 3.10 2.07 -8.94
C LYS A 401 4.22 1.66 -9.90
N GLY A 402 4.57 2.51 -10.86
CA GLY A 402 5.51 2.14 -11.91
C GLY A 402 6.98 2.27 -11.50
N ILE A 403 7.83 1.55 -12.22
CA ILE A 403 9.29 1.43 -11.99
C ILE A 403 10.05 1.60 -13.32
N ILE A 404 11.38 1.75 -13.25
CA ILE A 404 12.25 1.82 -14.44
C ILE A 404 13.28 0.68 -14.37
N THR A 405 13.37 -0.20 -15.36
CA THR A 405 14.37 -1.28 -15.33
C THR A 405 15.42 -1.10 -16.43
N GLY A 406 16.68 -1.30 -16.05
CA GLY A 406 17.84 -1.21 -16.94
C GLY A 406 19.06 -0.64 -16.23
N SER A 407 20.23 -0.72 -16.89
CA SER A 407 21.53 -0.32 -16.30
C SER A 407 21.98 1.09 -16.70
N ASN A 408 21.35 1.70 -17.72
CA ASN A 408 21.83 2.94 -18.35
C ASN A 408 20.94 4.14 -18.00
N LEU A 409 20.72 4.37 -16.71
CA LEU A 409 19.92 5.49 -16.20
C LEU A 409 20.84 6.55 -15.61
N THR A 410 20.80 7.76 -16.18
CA THR A 410 21.54 8.93 -15.69
C THR A 410 20.57 9.89 -15.02
N ILE A 411 20.66 10.00 -13.69
CA ILE A 411 19.86 10.92 -12.89
C ILE A 411 20.81 11.90 -12.18
N PRO A 412 20.66 13.23 -12.40
CA PRO A 412 21.46 14.23 -11.73
C PRO A 412 20.97 14.44 -10.28
N SER A 413 21.81 15.08 -9.47
CA SER A 413 21.51 15.31 -8.05
C SER A 413 20.45 16.38 -7.80
N ASP A 414 20.11 17.19 -8.80
CA ASP A 414 19.23 18.35 -8.69
C ASP A 414 17.82 18.09 -9.23
N ILE A 415 17.29 16.90 -8.95
CA ILE A 415 15.91 16.52 -9.30
C ILE A 415 14.96 16.52 -8.11
N THR A 416 13.66 16.54 -8.42
CA THR A 416 12.59 16.22 -7.48
C THR A 416 12.12 14.78 -7.68
N VAL A 417 12.05 14.00 -6.59
CA VAL A 417 11.39 12.69 -6.59
C VAL A 417 10.14 12.77 -5.73
N MET A 418 9.00 12.44 -6.33
CA MET A 418 7.70 12.43 -5.68
C MET A 418 7.12 11.02 -5.65
N TYR A 419 6.69 10.60 -4.47
CA TYR A 419 5.98 9.36 -4.22
C TYR A 419 4.53 9.66 -3.88
N ASN A 420 3.63 9.08 -4.67
CA ASN A 420 2.18 9.16 -4.51
C ASN A 420 1.59 7.76 -4.69
N ASN A 421 2.08 6.82 -3.88
CA ASN A 421 1.94 5.38 -4.08
C ASN A 421 0.91 4.76 -3.16
N THR A 422 -0.05 4.00 -3.70
CA THR A 422 -0.99 3.26 -2.85
C THR A 422 -0.36 1.98 -2.28
N ASP A 423 0.60 1.41 -3.00
CA ASP A 423 1.21 0.12 -2.70
C ASP A 423 2.65 0.33 -2.22
N SER A 424 3.23 -0.66 -1.53
CA SER A 424 4.63 -0.58 -1.13
C SER A 424 5.54 -0.55 -2.37
N LEU A 425 6.50 0.37 -2.40
CA LEU A 425 7.46 0.53 -3.47
C LEU A 425 8.89 0.39 -2.97
N GLY A 426 9.76 -0.16 -3.81
CA GLY A 426 11.19 0.00 -3.65
C GLY A 426 11.63 1.36 -4.21
N PHE A 427 12.59 1.98 -3.55
CA PHE A 427 13.54 2.90 -4.15
C PHE A 427 14.52 2.02 -4.91
N HIS A 428 14.10 1.63 -6.11
CA HIS A 428 14.91 0.75 -6.94
C HIS A 428 16.26 1.42 -7.26
N ASN A 429 17.28 0.60 -7.53
CA ASN A 429 18.70 0.97 -7.73
C ASN A 429 18.95 2.04 -8.82
N GLU A 430 17.91 2.42 -9.54
CA GLU A 430 17.76 3.37 -10.63
C GLU A 430 18.36 4.77 -10.43
N ILE A 431 18.32 5.36 -9.22
CA ILE A 431 18.91 6.70 -9.02
C ILE A 431 20.43 6.61 -9.00
N SER A 432 21.10 6.82 -10.14
CA SER A 432 22.57 6.74 -10.22
C SER A 432 23.29 7.63 -9.19
N SER A 433 22.69 8.76 -8.78
CA SER A 433 23.21 9.62 -7.73
C SER A 433 22.82 9.15 -6.32
N ASN A 434 23.75 9.26 -5.37
CA ASN A 434 23.46 9.11 -3.92
C ASN A 434 22.80 10.37 -3.33
N SER A 435 22.34 11.30 -4.18
CA SER A 435 21.74 12.56 -3.76
C SER A 435 20.63 13.00 -4.71
N ILE A 436 19.62 13.67 -4.16
CA ILE A 436 18.53 14.34 -4.87
C ILE A 436 18.25 15.68 -4.21
N GLN A 437 17.71 16.65 -4.93
CA GLN A 437 17.41 17.97 -4.37
C GLN A 437 16.17 17.92 -3.49
N LYS A 438 15.11 17.28 -3.98
CA LYS A 438 13.83 17.25 -3.29
C LYS A 438 13.24 15.84 -3.24
N LEU A 439 12.80 15.43 -2.05
CA LEU A 439 12.03 14.22 -1.83
C LEU A 439 10.65 14.60 -1.30
N VAL A 440 9.59 14.11 -1.95
CA VAL A 440 8.22 14.30 -1.50
C VAL A 440 7.54 12.95 -1.36
N LEU A 441 7.12 12.62 -0.14
CA LEU A 441 6.20 11.52 0.13
C LEU A 441 4.79 12.13 0.30
N ALA A 442 4.07 12.23 -0.82
CA ALA A 442 2.80 12.95 -0.93
C ALA A 442 1.63 12.13 -0.37
N SER A 443 1.55 10.87 -0.75
CA SER A 443 0.64 9.89 -0.16
C SER A 443 1.26 8.51 -0.28
N GLY A 444 1.13 7.66 0.74
CA GLY A 444 1.35 6.25 0.48
C GLY A 444 1.59 5.30 1.62
N SER A 445 1.92 4.08 1.20
CA SER A 445 2.29 2.94 2.03
C SER A 445 3.77 3.03 2.43
N VAL A 446 4.59 2.02 2.13
CA VAL A 446 6.03 2.00 2.44
C VAL A 446 6.85 2.25 1.18
N VAL A 447 7.83 3.14 1.25
CA VAL A 447 8.88 3.33 0.24
C VAL A 447 10.22 2.88 0.83
N SER A 448 10.73 1.73 0.41
CA SER A 448 11.95 1.15 0.99
C SER A 448 13.17 1.48 0.15
N PHE A 449 14.31 1.87 0.71
CA PHE A 449 15.51 2.17 -0.08
C PHE A 449 16.71 1.28 0.26
N THR A 450 17.51 0.99 -0.76
CA THR A 450 18.63 0.03 -0.71
C THR A 450 19.98 0.70 -0.97
N LYS A 451 20.10 1.99 -0.69
CA LYS A 451 21.34 2.76 -0.76
C LYS A 451 21.25 4.02 0.08
N ASN A 452 22.40 4.56 0.47
CA ASN A 452 22.46 5.85 1.17
C ASN A 452 21.92 6.97 0.28
N LEU A 453 21.08 7.83 0.84
CA LEU A 453 20.42 8.92 0.14
C LEU A 453 20.61 10.23 0.88
N THR A 454 21.10 11.24 0.19
CA THR A 454 21.16 12.62 0.70
C THR A 454 20.13 13.50 0.00
N VAL A 455 19.23 14.14 0.75
CA VAL A 455 18.26 15.11 0.21
C VAL A 455 18.79 16.52 0.45
N THR A 456 19.28 17.20 -0.59
CA THR A 456 20.12 18.40 -0.44
C THR A 456 19.36 19.71 -0.24
N ASN A 457 18.03 19.73 -0.43
CA ASN A 457 17.21 20.94 -0.25
C ASN A 457 15.95 20.69 0.60
N VAL A 458 14.98 19.90 0.13
CA VAL A 458 13.70 19.73 0.84
C VAL A 458 13.27 18.27 0.89
N CYS A 459 13.01 17.76 2.09
CA CYS A 459 12.32 16.50 2.34
C CYS A 459 10.94 16.76 2.94
N SER A 460 9.86 16.39 2.23
CA SER A 460 8.48 16.57 2.70
C SER A 460 7.80 15.22 2.88
N LEU A 461 7.41 14.89 4.11
CA LEU A 461 6.78 13.63 4.50
C LEU A 461 5.33 13.87 4.92
N TYR A 462 4.42 13.91 3.95
CA TYR A 462 3.02 14.20 4.23
C TYR A 462 2.26 12.99 4.76
N SER A 463 2.48 11.79 4.20
CA SER A 463 1.84 10.55 4.60
C SER A 463 2.65 9.33 4.15
N GLY A 464 2.68 8.25 4.93
CA GLY A 464 3.39 7.00 4.60
C GLY A 464 4.75 6.85 5.28
N ARG A 465 5.52 5.83 4.88
CA ARG A 465 6.78 5.47 5.55
C ARG A 465 7.94 5.35 4.57
N LEU A 466 9.06 6.01 4.86
CA LEU A 466 10.35 5.73 4.21
C LEU A 466 11.08 4.65 5.02
N LYS A 467 11.52 3.55 4.39
CA LYS A 467 12.18 2.45 5.10
C LYS A 467 13.63 2.26 4.62
N PRO A 468 14.64 2.60 5.42
CA PRO A 468 16.03 2.59 4.97
C PRO A 468 16.71 1.24 4.73
N LEU A 469 16.11 0.09 5.03
CA LEU A 469 16.69 -1.27 4.86
C LEU A 469 18.21 -1.41 5.15
N GLY A 470 18.72 -0.77 6.21
CA GLY A 470 20.13 -0.79 6.59
C GLY A 470 21.01 0.34 6.02
N PHE A 471 20.43 1.24 5.24
CA PHE A 471 21.07 2.42 4.66
C PHE A 471 20.70 3.70 5.41
N SER A 472 21.35 4.82 5.08
CA SER A 472 21.08 6.12 5.70
C SER A 472 20.27 7.06 4.80
N LEU A 473 19.34 7.79 5.41
CA LEU A 473 18.75 9.00 4.83
C LEU A 473 19.36 10.21 5.54
N THR A 474 20.02 11.07 4.77
CA THR A 474 20.70 12.26 5.29
C THR A 474 20.05 13.54 4.77
N ILE A 475 19.72 14.43 5.70
CA ILE A 475 19.27 15.81 5.45
C ILE A 475 20.38 16.73 5.95
N PRO A 476 21.26 17.28 5.09
CA PRO A 476 22.35 18.15 5.52
C PRO A 476 21.82 19.45 6.15
N PHE A 477 22.68 20.20 6.83
CA PHE A 477 22.29 21.45 7.52
C PHE A 477 21.82 22.56 6.54
N THR A 478 22.12 22.43 5.24
CA THR A 478 21.62 23.29 4.17
C THR A 478 20.21 22.93 3.69
N ALA A 479 19.66 21.81 4.17
CA ALA A 479 18.37 21.29 3.75
C ALA A 479 17.34 21.36 4.88
N SER A 480 16.08 21.19 4.51
CA SER A 480 14.94 21.18 5.42
C SER A 480 14.18 19.86 5.34
N ILE A 481 13.58 19.47 6.45
CA ILE A 481 12.63 18.37 6.53
C ILE A 481 11.35 18.83 7.22
N ALA A 482 10.21 18.44 6.65
CA ALA A 482 8.89 18.66 7.24
C ALA A 482 8.09 17.37 7.19
N SER A 483 7.34 17.09 8.25
CA SER A 483 6.42 15.96 8.35
C SER A 483 5.04 16.42 8.83
N SER A 484 3.99 15.91 8.20
CA SER A 484 2.59 16.13 8.61
C SER A 484 1.80 14.82 8.67
N GLY A 485 2.49 13.70 8.88
CA GLY A 485 1.89 12.35 8.91
C GLY A 485 2.79 11.25 8.34
N GLY A 486 3.80 11.59 7.54
CA GLY A 486 4.81 10.64 7.04
C GLY A 486 6.06 10.61 7.91
N TYR A 487 6.76 9.47 7.96
CA TYR A 487 7.97 9.31 8.78
C TYR A 487 8.94 8.29 8.20
N VAL A 488 10.12 8.20 8.80
CA VAL A 488 11.13 7.19 8.49
C VAL A 488 10.96 6.01 9.45
N ASP A 489 10.68 4.82 8.92
CA ASP A 489 10.66 3.54 9.65
C ASP A 489 12.11 3.10 9.91
N GLY A 490 12.68 3.54 11.04
CA GLY A 490 14.10 3.40 11.38
C GLY A 490 14.77 4.74 11.70
N GLY A 491 15.98 4.96 11.16
CA GLY A 491 16.81 6.11 11.50
C GLY A 491 16.95 7.16 10.41
N ILE A 492 17.18 8.42 10.82
CA ILE A 492 17.45 9.56 9.93
C ILE A 492 18.58 10.42 10.48
N SER A 493 19.44 10.91 9.59
CA SER A 493 20.51 11.85 9.90
C SER A 493 20.10 13.27 9.50
N ILE A 494 20.11 14.21 10.45
CA ILE A 494 19.77 15.62 10.23
C ILE A 494 20.96 16.50 10.63
N GLY A 495 21.34 17.40 9.74
CA GLY A 495 22.38 18.40 9.95
C GLY A 495 21.90 19.52 10.87
N ILE A 496 22.77 19.88 11.80
CA ILE A 496 22.56 20.89 12.83
C ILE A 496 23.59 22.00 12.61
N SER A 497 23.12 23.25 12.65
CA SER A 497 23.95 24.44 12.41
C SER A 497 23.52 25.67 13.19
N GLU A 498 22.33 25.68 13.80
CA GLU A 498 21.81 26.86 14.49
C GLU A 498 20.86 26.48 15.65
N PRO A 499 20.74 27.33 16.69
CA PRO A 499 19.78 27.12 17.76
C PRO A 499 18.33 27.12 17.27
N ARG A 500 17.65 25.97 17.38
CA ARG A 500 16.21 25.80 17.13
C ARG A 500 15.74 24.41 17.56
N THR A 501 14.44 24.17 17.44
CA THR A 501 13.88 22.83 17.54
C THR A 501 14.11 22.06 16.24
N TYR A 502 14.79 20.92 16.34
CA TYR A 502 14.89 19.92 15.27
C TYR A 502 13.96 18.75 15.59
N VAL A 503 13.15 18.36 14.61
CA VAL A 503 12.25 17.22 14.71
C VAL A 503 12.80 16.12 13.80
N PHE A 504 13.01 14.94 14.38
CA PHE A 504 13.40 13.72 13.68
C PHE A 504 12.13 12.89 13.46
N PRO A 505 11.53 12.93 12.25
CA PRO A 505 10.29 12.23 11.99
C PRO A 505 10.57 10.74 11.79
N ILE A 506 10.85 10.03 12.87
CA ILE A 506 11.14 8.60 12.90
C ILE A 506 10.01 7.81 13.55
N GLY A 507 9.98 6.52 13.28
CA GLY A 507 8.99 5.59 13.80
C GLY A 507 9.40 4.15 13.57
N SER A 508 8.56 3.22 14.00
CA SER A 508 8.73 1.79 13.72
C SER A 508 7.42 1.14 13.37
N GLY A 509 7.40 0.36 12.30
CA GLY A 509 6.18 -0.29 11.84
C GLY A 509 5.11 0.78 11.58
N SER A 510 3.93 0.67 12.18
CA SER A 510 2.85 1.67 12.08
C SER A 510 2.93 2.80 13.10
N SER A 511 3.91 2.77 14.02
CA SER A 511 4.02 3.72 15.13
C SER A 511 4.93 4.88 14.79
N TYR A 512 4.37 6.08 14.69
CA TYR A 512 5.15 7.33 14.59
C TYR A 512 5.62 7.77 15.97
N THR A 513 6.93 7.85 16.19
CA THR A 513 7.54 8.14 17.50
C THR A 513 8.70 9.11 17.32
N PRO A 514 8.41 10.39 16.99
CA PRO A 514 9.44 11.35 16.69
C PRO A 514 10.31 11.65 17.90
N VAL A 515 11.55 12.06 17.62
CA VAL A 515 12.45 12.67 18.60
C VAL A 515 12.52 14.16 18.32
N LYS A 516 12.41 14.99 19.36
CA LYS A 516 12.64 16.44 19.23
C LYS A 516 13.84 16.86 20.06
N LEU A 517 14.66 17.72 19.47
CA LEU A 517 15.82 18.33 20.11
C LEU A 517 15.68 19.84 20.03
N LEU A 518 15.52 20.52 21.16
CA LEU A 518 15.65 21.97 21.23
C LEU A 518 17.13 22.30 21.45
N MET A 519 17.85 22.53 20.36
CA MET A 519 19.27 22.84 20.40
C MET A 519 19.52 24.29 20.79
N GLN A 520 20.48 24.52 21.67
CA GLN A 520 20.88 25.81 22.22
C GLN A 520 22.42 25.90 22.28
N ASN A 521 22.98 27.11 22.32
CA ASN A 521 24.41 27.37 22.49
C ASN A 521 25.30 26.58 21.50
N ILE A 522 24.91 26.51 20.23
CA ILE A 522 25.61 25.69 19.24
C ILE A 522 26.87 26.40 18.73
N ASP A 523 28.02 25.73 18.84
CA ASP A 523 29.25 26.09 18.15
C ASP A 523 29.60 25.03 17.09
N GLY A 524 29.79 25.48 15.85
CA GLY A 524 30.10 24.63 14.70
C GLY A 524 28.90 23.89 14.11
N ASN A 525 29.16 23.10 13.07
CA ASN A 525 28.15 22.34 12.32
C ASN A 525 28.38 20.85 12.48
N GLY A 526 27.31 20.08 12.67
CA GLY A 526 27.40 18.63 12.73
C GLY A 526 26.15 17.95 12.22
N THR A 527 26.10 16.63 12.35
CA THR A 527 24.94 15.82 12.02
C THR A 527 24.58 14.99 13.24
N ILE A 528 23.29 14.94 13.55
CA ILE A 528 22.76 14.00 14.53
C ILE A 528 22.01 12.92 13.77
N THR A 529 22.32 11.67 14.05
CA THR A 529 21.56 10.51 13.59
C THR A 529 20.69 10.04 14.73
N ALA A 530 19.37 10.06 14.53
CA ALA A 530 18.40 9.50 15.45
C ALA A 530 17.88 8.18 14.89
N ASN A 531 17.89 7.14 15.71
CA ASN A 531 17.33 5.83 15.37
C ASN A 531 16.43 5.32 16.50
N VAL A 532 15.40 4.57 16.14
CA VAL A 532 14.46 3.96 17.07
C VAL A 532 14.57 2.44 17.03
N ILE A 533 14.62 1.81 18.20
CA ILE A 533 14.76 0.36 18.35
C ILE A 533 13.61 -0.17 19.21
N THR A 534 12.81 -1.09 18.67
CA THR A 534 11.58 -1.63 19.29
C THR A 534 11.86 -2.87 20.14
N GLN A 535 12.64 -2.67 21.20
CA GLN A 535 12.85 -3.64 22.26
C GLN A 535 13.24 -2.89 23.54
N THR A 536 13.21 -3.58 24.68
CA THR A 536 13.89 -3.10 25.88
C THR A 536 15.39 -3.07 25.63
N HIS A 537 16.07 -1.99 26.03
CA HIS A 537 17.53 -1.92 25.91
C HIS A 537 18.18 -3.09 26.70
N PRO A 538 19.14 -3.86 26.13
CA PRO A 538 19.73 -5.05 26.76
C PRO A 538 20.33 -4.79 28.15
N SER A 539 20.86 -3.59 28.35
CA SER A 539 21.43 -3.12 29.61
C SER A 539 20.53 -2.14 30.36
N ALA A 540 19.22 -2.06 30.10
CA ALA A 540 18.36 -1.12 30.84
C ALA A 540 18.40 -1.45 32.35
N GLN A 541 18.72 -0.46 33.19
CA GLN A 541 18.65 -0.59 34.65
C GLN A 541 17.19 -0.57 35.18
N PHE A 542 16.23 -0.30 34.30
CA PHE A 542 14.80 -0.32 34.60
C PHE A 542 14.28 -1.77 34.59
N ARG A 543 14.02 -2.35 35.77
CA ARG A 543 13.46 -3.72 35.94
C ARG A 543 12.02 -3.82 35.47
N ASP A 544 11.25 -2.77 35.70
CA ASP A 544 9.97 -2.53 35.05
C ASP A 544 10.25 -1.61 33.87
N SER A 545 10.65 -2.17 32.73
CA SER A 545 10.87 -1.42 31.50
C SER A 545 9.54 -0.89 30.98
N THR A 546 8.95 0.12 31.60
CA THR A 546 7.60 0.61 31.31
C THR A 546 7.34 0.91 29.83
N VAL A 547 8.38 1.18 29.03
CA VAL A 547 8.34 1.33 27.57
C VAL A 547 9.30 0.35 26.86
N ARG A 548 8.79 -0.48 25.93
CA ARG A 548 9.54 -1.46 25.11
C ARG A 548 10.27 -0.85 23.92
N ARG A 549 10.97 0.27 24.14
CA ARG A 549 11.67 1.02 23.09
C ARG A 549 12.83 1.79 23.68
N TYR A 550 13.88 1.93 22.89
CA TYR A 550 14.94 2.87 23.17
C TYR A 550 15.37 3.62 21.89
N TRP A 551 16.03 4.75 22.07
CA TRP A 551 16.48 5.63 21.00
C TRP A 551 17.99 5.74 21.03
N SER A 552 18.62 5.63 19.87
CA SER A 552 20.05 5.92 19.71
C SER A 552 20.20 7.26 19.02
N LEU A 553 20.93 8.17 19.66
CA LEU A 553 21.32 9.46 19.11
C LEU A 553 22.84 9.49 18.97
N THR A 554 23.34 9.63 17.76
CA THR A 554 24.77 9.67 17.47
C THR A 554 25.13 10.97 16.77
N GLN A 555 26.18 11.62 17.26
CA GLN A 555 26.70 12.86 16.67
C GLN A 555 27.90 12.57 15.78
N THR A 556 27.98 13.26 14.64
CA THR A 556 29.17 13.34 13.80
C THR A 556 29.47 14.79 13.41
N GLY A 557 30.75 15.11 13.19
CA GLY A 557 31.20 16.46 12.87
C GLY A 557 31.38 17.39 14.09
N PRO A 558 31.92 18.59 13.88
CA PRO A 558 32.28 19.55 14.93
C PRO A 558 31.07 20.29 15.49
N LEU A 559 30.17 19.56 16.17
CA LEU A 559 29.07 20.13 16.95
C LEU A 559 29.49 20.17 18.43
N ILE A 560 29.91 21.33 18.91
CA ILE A 560 30.43 21.52 20.28
C ILE A 560 29.70 22.67 20.98
N GLY A 561 29.94 22.85 22.28
CA GLY A 561 29.35 23.94 23.08
C GLY A 561 27.83 23.82 23.34
N PHE A 562 27.13 22.94 22.63
CA PHE A 562 25.68 22.88 22.66
C PHE A 562 25.11 22.41 24.00
N THR A 563 23.90 22.88 24.27
CA THR A 563 22.98 22.36 25.27
C THR A 563 21.66 22.03 24.57
N THR A 564 20.98 20.95 24.94
CA THR A 564 19.71 20.61 24.29
C THR A 564 18.68 20.04 25.26
N ASN A 565 17.41 20.32 24.97
CA ASN A 565 16.29 19.62 25.60
C ASN A 565 15.82 18.52 24.65
N LEU A 566 15.79 17.29 25.17
CA LEU A 566 15.36 16.10 24.44
C LEU A 566 13.91 15.79 24.81
N GLU A 567 13.06 15.60 23.82
CA GLU A 567 11.71 15.04 23.97
C GLU A 567 11.61 13.75 23.15
N LEU A 568 11.24 12.66 23.83
CA LEU A 568 11.03 11.34 23.27
C LEU A 568 9.53 11.05 23.23
N THR A 569 9.03 10.54 22.11
CA THR A 569 7.64 10.11 21.96
C THR A 569 7.58 8.59 21.92
N TYR A 570 6.76 7.94 22.74
CA TYR A 570 6.56 6.48 22.71
C TYR A 570 5.20 6.11 22.11
N ALA A 571 4.99 4.84 21.77
CA ALA A 571 3.69 4.32 21.35
C ALA A 571 2.99 3.60 22.51
N ASP A 572 1.65 3.63 22.56
CA ASP A 572 0.89 2.91 23.59
C ASP A 572 1.20 1.40 23.59
N ALA A 573 1.43 0.83 22.41
CA ALA A 573 1.80 -0.57 22.25
C ALA A 573 3.16 -0.93 22.87
N ASP A 574 4.00 0.07 23.14
CA ASP A 574 5.28 -0.14 23.83
C ASP A 574 5.09 -0.21 25.35
N LEU A 575 3.95 0.23 25.88
CA LEU A 575 3.71 0.22 27.32
C LEU A 575 3.49 -1.19 27.85
N PHE A 576 4.06 -1.48 29.01
CA PHE A 576 3.67 -2.64 29.78
C PHE A 576 2.32 -2.39 30.48
N SER A 577 1.57 -3.46 30.76
CA SER A 577 0.21 -3.39 31.30
C SER A 577 0.07 -2.69 32.65
N ASN A 578 1.17 -2.54 33.39
CA ASN A 578 1.25 -1.89 34.70
C ASN A 578 2.05 -0.57 34.67
N ALA A 579 2.34 -0.02 33.49
CA ALA A 579 3.10 1.22 33.38
C ALA A 579 2.30 2.41 33.95
N ASP A 580 2.86 3.12 34.94
CA ASP A 580 2.37 4.42 35.38
C ASP A 580 3.10 5.53 34.61
N GLU A 581 2.42 6.06 33.59
CA GLU A 581 2.94 7.11 32.72
C GLU A 581 3.29 8.40 33.47
N ASN A 582 2.71 8.63 34.66
CA ASN A 582 3.01 9.80 35.48
C ASN A 582 4.33 9.70 36.24
N SER A 583 4.95 8.52 36.23
CA SER A 583 6.20 8.22 36.93
C SER A 583 7.40 8.04 36.00
N LEU A 584 7.21 8.23 34.68
CA LEU A 584 8.24 7.98 33.67
C LEU A 584 9.45 8.92 33.80
N LEU A 585 10.63 8.33 33.83
CA LEU A 585 11.92 8.99 33.75
C LEU A 585 12.62 8.64 32.45
N VAL A 586 13.65 9.41 32.11
CA VAL A 586 14.57 9.11 31.01
C VAL A 586 15.90 8.70 31.59
N GLY A 587 16.42 7.57 31.13
CA GLY A 587 17.79 7.13 31.36
C GLY A 587 18.64 7.41 30.14
N LYS A 588 19.89 7.82 30.38
CA LYS A 588 20.93 7.92 29.35
C LYS A 588 22.06 6.92 29.63
N TRP A 589 22.42 6.14 28.61
CA TRP A 589 23.51 5.16 28.70
C TRP A 589 24.88 5.85 28.73
N SER A 590 25.71 5.50 29.71
CA SER A 590 27.07 6.01 29.90
C SER A 590 28.15 5.07 29.35
N GLY A 591 27.78 3.91 28.78
CA GLY A 591 28.71 2.84 28.40
C GLY A 591 28.94 1.79 29.48
N THR A 592 28.60 2.11 30.74
CA THR A 592 28.68 1.22 31.91
C THR A 592 27.47 1.43 32.82
N GLN A 593 27.17 0.45 33.67
CA GLN A 593 26.18 0.63 34.74
C GLN A 593 26.75 1.46 35.89
N PRO A 594 25.92 2.21 36.64
CA PRO A 594 24.50 2.47 36.39
C PRO A 594 24.26 3.48 35.25
N TRP A 595 23.05 3.51 34.69
CA TRP A 595 22.64 4.55 33.74
C TRP A 595 22.56 5.91 34.44
N ASN A 596 22.77 7.00 33.68
CA ASN A 596 22.46 8.33 34.17
C ASN A 596 20.95 8.57 34.11
N ILE A 597 20.27 8.52 35.26
CA ILE A 597 18.81 8.68 35.36
C ILE A 597 18.46 10.14 35.67
N PHE A 598 17.69 10.76 34.78
CA PHE A 598 17.20 12.10 34.96
C PHE A 598 15.95 12.09 35.84
N GLN A 599 16.06 12.66 37.05
CA GLN A 599 14.95 12.72 38.01
C GLN A 599 13.89 13.76 37.63
N ASN A 600 14.31 14.85 36.99
CA ASN A 600 13.43 15.92 36.53
C ASN A 600 13.09 15.72 35.06
N THR A 601 12.02 14.95 34.79
CA THR A 601 11.50 14.78 33.44
C THR A 601 10.15 15.47 33.27
N THR A 602 9.94 16.07 32.11
CA THR A 602 8.61 16.51 31.68
C THR A 602 7.85 15.31 31.13
N ARG A 603 6.55 15.21 31.40
CA ARG A 603 5.71 14.09 30.98
C ARG A 603 4.38 14.59 30.45
N ASN A 604 3.92 14.02 29.36
CA ASN A 604 2.57 14.27 28.85
C ASN A 604 1.96 12.96 28.31
N PRO A 605 1.18 12.25 29.14
CA PRO A 605 0.43 11.06 28.73
C PRO A 605 -0.53 11.29 27.57
N ALA A 606 -1.08 12.50 27.39
CA ALA A 606 -2.00 12.78 26.29
C ALA A 606 -1.32 12.79 24.91
N THR A 607 0.01 12.97 24.88
CA THR A 607 0.82 12.98 23.65
C THR A 607 1.90 11.91 23.65
N ASN A 608 1.91 11.02 24.65
CA ASN A 608 2.93 9.99 24.86
C ASN A 608 4.37 10.53 24.83
N THR A 609 4.62 11.68 25.47
CA THR A 609 5.95 12.31 25.47
C THR A 609 6.58 12.34 26.85
N VAL A 610 7.89 12.11 26.88
CA VAL A 610 8.76 12.31 28.05
C VAL A 610 9.99 13.10 27.63
N GLY A 611 10.33 14.15 28.38
CA GLY A 611 11.45 15.03 28.05
C GLY A 611 12.42 15.27 29.19
N ILE A 612 13.65 15.64 28.83
CA ILE A 612 14.72 16.09 29.73
C ILE A 612 15.35 17.36 29.19
N THR A 613 15.90 18.18 30.08
CA THR A 613 16.50 19.46 29.73
C THR A 613 18.00 19.46 29.98
N GLY A 614 18.74 20.24 29.20
CA GLY A 614 20.12 20.60 29.53
C GLY A 614 21.18 19.53 29.22
N ILE A 615 20.94 18.57 28.32
CA ILE A 615 21.96 17.60 27.95
C ILE A 615 22.96 18.20 26.96
N SER A 616 24.24 17.82 27.07
CA SER A 616 25.34 18.31 26.24
C SER A 616 26.05 17.20 25.45
N SER A 617 25.49 15.99 25.46
CA SER A 617 26.03 14.85 24.72
C SER A 617 24.96 13.81 24.46
N PHE A 618 25.09 13.11 23.35
CA PHE A 618 24.18 12.05 22.90
C PHE A 618 24.75 10.65 23.15
N SER A 619 23.86 9.67 23.20
CA SER A 619 24.13 8.24 23.42
C SER A 619 22.84 7.47 23.13
N GLU A 620 22.63 6.34 23.80
CA GLU A 620 21.34 5.67 23.88
C GLU A 620 20.50 6.23 25.04
N PHE A 621 19.19 6.29 24.82
CA PHE A 621 18.19 6.78 25.76
C PHE A 621 17.04 5.80 25.87
N ALA A 622 16.56 5.55 27.08
CA ALA A 622 15.41 4.70 27.36
C ALA A 622 14.45 5.41 28.33
N ILE A 623 13.17 5.07 28.25
CA ILE A 623 12.15 5.55 29.18
C ILE A 623 11.82 4.41 30.16
N GLY A 624 11.73 4.74 31.45
CA GLY A 624 11.49 3.76 32.49
C GLY A 624 11.08 4.41 33.80
N LYS A 625 10.70 3.61 34.79
CA LYS A 625 10.48 4.08 36.16
C LYS A 625 11.78 4.00 36.96
N ASN A 626 12.08 5.01 37.79
CA ASN A 626 13.24 4.92 38.70
C ASN A 626 13.14 3.66 39.58
N ILE A 627 14.20 2.89 39.64
CA ILE A 627 14.45 2.05 40.81
C ILE A 627 15.28 2.94 41.74
N PRO A 628 14.86 3.23 42.98
CA PRO A 628 15.70 3.96 43.93
C PRO A 628 17.12 3.40 43.90
N ALA A 629 18.10 4.31 43.77
CA ALA A 629 19.51 3.98 43.68
C ALA A 629 19.89 2.94 44.73
N PHE A 630 20.63 1.93 44.27
CA PHE A 630 21.07 0.76 45.02
C PHE A 630 22.14 1.15 46.06
N ILE A 631 21.76 1.87 47.12
CA ILE A 631 22.62 2.10 48.29
C ILE A 631 21.89 1.53 49.51
N GLY A 632 22.42 0.41 50.01
CA GLY A 632 22.10 -0.09 51.35
C GLY A 632 20.91 -1.05 51.49
N TYR A 633 20.47 -1.74 50.43
CA TYR A 633 19.54 -2.84 50.65
C TYR A 633 20.24 -4.01 51.35
N PRO A 634 19.59 -4.62 52.34
CA PRO A 634 20.09 -5.85 52.93
C PRO A 634 20.26 -6.94 51.87
N THR A 635 21.47 -7.48 51.77
CA THR A 635 21.81 -8.53 50.81
C THR A 635 21.56 -9.90 51.43
N ALA A 636 20.99 -10.81 50.64
CA ALA A 636 20.84 -12.21 51.00
C ALA A 636 22.17 -12.98 50.80
N LYS A 637 22.27 -14.14 51.45
CA LYS A 637 23.40 -15.07 51.31
C LYS A 637 22.90 -16.47 50.98
N ILE A 638 23.67 -17.17 50.15
CA ILE A 638 23.53 -18.61 49.95
C ILE A 638 24.78 -19.28 50.50
N ILE A 639 24.59 -20.23 51.41
CA ILE A 639 25.66 -20.99 52.03
C ILE A 639 25.44 -22.46 51.72
N GLY A 640 26.52 -23.17 51.43
CA GLY A 640 26.47 -24.60 51.23
C GLY A 640 27.82 -25.25 51.39
N LYS A 641 27.83 -26.56 51.21
CA LYS A 641 29.01 -27.41 51.30
C LYS A 641 29.17 -28.26 50.05
N LYS A 642 30.40 -28.37 49.61
CA LYS A 642 30.87 -29.31 48.60
C LYS A 642 31.52 -30.50 49.30
N PHE A 643 31.02 -31.71 49.05
CA PHE A 643 31.55 -32.94 49.66
C PHE A 643 31.94 -33.99 48.61
N ASN A 644 32.88 -34.84 48.99
CA ASN A 644 33.27 -36.05 48.28
C ASN A 644 32.35 -37.17 48.73
N ASP A 645 31.39 -37.52 47.88
CA ASP A 645 30.47 -38.63 48.08
C ASP A 645 31.23 -39.93 47.83
N LEU A 646 31.77 -40.54 48.88
CA LEU A 646 32.63 -41.71 48.74
C LEU A 646 31.88 -42.95 48.21
N THR A 647 30.55 -42.97 48.31
CA THR A 647 29.73 -44.13 47.91
C THR A 647 28.92 -43.89 46.64
N ALA A 648 29.02 -42.68 46.04
CA ALA A 648 28.23 -42.23 44.90
C ALA A 648 26.70 -42.36 45.10
N ASN A 649 26.23 -42.32 46.36
CA ASN A 649 24.81 -42.53 46.69
C ASN A 649 23.97 -41.25 46.61
N GLY A 650 24.61 -40.09 46.38
CA GLY A 650 23.95 -38.77 46.32
C GLY A 650 23.50 -38.23 47.67
N ILE A 651 24.02 -38.77 48.78
CA ILE A 651 23.72 -38.36 50.16
C ILE A 651 25.03 -37.93 50.80
N GLN A 652 25.01 -36.90 51.63
CA GLN A 652 26.17 -36.55 52.44
C GLN A 652 26.24 -37.46 53.67
N ASP A 653 27.14 -38.43 53.64
CA ASP A 653 27.41 -39.33 54.76
C ASP A 653 28.35 -38.71 55.80
N ILE A 654 28.35 -39.24 57.02
CA ILE A 654 29.15 -38.72 58.15
C ILE A 654 30.66 -38.68 57.86
N ASN A 655 31.14 -39.55 56.97
CA ASN A 655 32.55 -39.69 56.61
C ASN A 655 32.91 -39.00 55.28
N ASP A 656 31.97 -38.34 54.61
CA ASP A 656 32.24 -37.66 53.34
C ASP A 656 33.02 -36.35 53.57
N PRO A 657 34.30 -36.28 53.14
CA PRO A 657 35.11 -35.10 53.37
C PRO A 657 34.67 -33.93 52.48
N GLY A 658 34.89 -32.70 52.95
CA GLY A 658 34.70 -31.52 52.11
C GLY A 658 35.73 -31.43 50.99
N ILE A 659 35.34 -30.92 49.81
CA ILE A 659 36.27 -30.70 48.69
C ILE A 659 36.56 -29.21 48.57
N ALA A 660 37.84 -28.86 48.69
CA ALA A 660 38.33 -27.49 48.56
C ALA A 660 38.56 -27.07 47.10
N GLY A 661 38.53 -25.76 46.84
CA GLY A 661 38.88 -25.18 45.53
C GLY A 661 37.84 -25.43 44.43
N TRP A 662 36.63 -25.86 44.77
CA TRP A 662 35.56 -26.10 43.82
C TRP A 662 34.74 -24.84 43.58
N LYS A 663 34.53 -24.46 42.32
CA LYS A 663 33.79 -23.23 41.98
C LYS A 663 32.29 -23.47 42.05
N VAL A 664 31.57 -22.66 42.81
CA VAL A 664 30.10 -22.60 42.84
C VAL A 664 29.64 -21.23 42.35
N LYS A 665 28.53 -21.18 41.60
CA LYS A 665 27.99 -19.96 40.99
C LYS A 665 26.50 -19.83 41.29
N ALA A 666 26.03 -18.63 41.60
CA ALA A 666 24.62 -18.26 41.58
C ALA A 666 24.38 -17.24 40.47
N ILE A 667 23.45 -17.55 39.57
CA ILE A 667 23.08 -16.69 38.45
C ILE A 667 21.61 -16.28 38.62
N GLY A 668 21.39 -15.01 38.94
CA GLY A 668 20.07 -14.39 38.99
C GLY A 668 19.94 -13.31 37.93
N VAL A 669 18.71 -12.85 37.70
CA VAL A 669 18.44 -11.72 36.79
C VAL A 669 19.07 -10.42 37.33
N LEU A 670 19.19 -10.34 38.67
CA LEU A 670 19.50 -9.12 39.42
C LEU A 670 20.97 -8.89 39.71
N SER A 671 21.63 -9.98 40.10
CA SER A 671 23.02 -10.06 40.49
C SER A 671 23.47 -11.51 40.24
N SER A 672 24.78 -11.72 40.20
CA SER A 672 25.37 -13.05 40.16
C SER A 672 26.61 -13.04 41.02
N ASP A 673 26.90 -14.16 41.67
CA ASP A 673 28.12 -14.33 42.47
C ASP A 673 28.74 -15.71 42.22
N SER A 674 30.02 -15.85 42.56
CA SER A 674 30.71 -17.14 42.56
C SER A 674 31.80 -17.19 43.62
N ALA A 675 31.91 -18.33 44.29
CA ALA A 675 32.93 -18.59 45.30
C ALA A 675 33.65 -19.92 45.01
N PHE A 676 34.88 -20.04 45.50
CA PHE A 676 35.56 -21.32 45.62
C PHE A 676 35.33 -21.88 47.02
N THR A 677 35.15 -23.19 47.13
CA THR A 677 35.00 -23.86 48.42
C THR A 677 36.30 -23.82 49.23
N ASP A 678 36.18 -23.67 50.54
CA ASP A 678 37.30 -23.64 51.47
C ASP A 678 37.87 -25.06 51.77
N ALA A 679 38.88 -25.14 52.64
CA ALA A 679 39.53 -26.40 53.03
C ALA A 679 38.58 -27.45 53.64
N SER A 680 37.42 -27.03 54.17
CA SER A 680 36.37 -27.89 54.72
C SER A 680 35.20 -28.11 53.75
N GLY A 681 35.33 -27.62 52.51
CA GLY A 681 34.33 -27.72 51.46
C GLY A 681 33.22 -26.67 51.53
N ASN A 682 33.25 -25.73 52.46
CA ASN A 682 32.17 -24.74 52.60
C ASN A 682 32.33 -23.62 51.58
N TYR A 683 31.22 -23.04 51.13
CA TYR A 683 31.21 -21.84 50.32
C TYR A 683 30.11 -20.89 50.78
N THR A 684 30.31 -19.60 50.53
CA THR A 684 29.30 -18.56 50.74
C THR A 684 29.24 -17.71 49.48
N LEU A 685 28.03 -17.56 48.94
CA LEU A 685 27.69 -16.60 47.90
C LEU A 685 26.96 -15.47 48.58
N ASP A 686 27.49 -14.26 48.48
CA ASP A 686 26.99 -13.10 49.22
C ASP A 686 26.57 -11.98 48.29
N SER A 687 26.15 -10.87 48.89
CA SER A 687 25.78 -9.66 48.15
C SER A 687 24.66 -9.89 47.12
N LEU A 688 23.81 -10.91 47.34
CA LEU A 688 22.75 -11.31 46.43
C LEU A 688 21.47 -10.53 46.71
N TYR A 689 20.89 -9.94 45.67
CA TYR A 689 19.60 -9.26 45.78
C TYR A 689 18.43 -10.23 45.78
N ALA A 690 17.29 -9.84 46.37
CA ALA A 690 16.07 -10.65 46.35
C ALA A 690 15.66 -11.03 44.91
N GLY A 691 15.29 -12.28 44.68
CA GLY A 691 14.99 -12.82 43.36
C GLY A 691 15.30 -14.32 43.26
N THR A 692 15.01 -14.91 42.10
CA THR A 692 15.29 -16.31 41.84
C THR A 692 16.68 -16.48 41.23
N TYR A 693 17.45 -17.41 41.78
CA TYR A 693 18.80 -17.77 41.35
C TYR A 693 18.85 -19.22 40.92
N ILE A 694 19.59 -19.48 39.85
CA ILE A 694 20.09 -20.82 39.56
C ILE A 694 21.47 -20.94 40.19
N VAL A 695 21.59 -21.85 41.16
CA VAL A 695 22.86 -22.16 41.81
C VAL A 695 23.38 -23.48 41.25
N SER A 696 24.59 -23.45 40.71
CA SER A 696 25.24 -24.63 40.15
C SER A 696 26.74 -24.62 40.43
N GLU A 697 27.32 -25.81 40.40
CA GLU A 697 28.76 -25.97 40.50
C GLU A 697 29.45 -25.97 39.13
N GLY A 698 30.77 -25.73 39.14
CA GLY A 698 31.62 -25.98 37.98
C GLY A 698 31.86 -27.46 37.77
N THR A 699 32.06 -27.88 36.52
CA THR A 699 32.41 -29.27 36.18
C THR A 699 33.92 -29.49 36.27
N VAL A 700 34.33 -30.66 36.78
CA VAL A 700 35.72 -31.12 36.81
C VAL A 700 35.78 -32.50 36.14
N PRO A 701 36.57 -32.70 35.06
CA PRO A 701 36.47 -33.91 34.22
C PRO A 701 36.65 -35.26 34.93
N THR A 702 37.42 -35.33 36.02
CA THR A 702 37.67 -36.57 36.78
C THR A 702 36.64 -36.84 37.87
N TRP A 703 35.59 -36.02 37.96
CA TRP A 703 34.59 -36.07 39.01
C TRP A 703 33.19 -36.00 38.41
N THR A 704 32.25 -36.69 39.04
CA THR A 704 30.83 -36.68 38.64
C THR A 704 29.98 -36.18 39.79
N GLN A 705 29.03 -35.31 39.48
CA GLN A 705 28.06 -34.79 40.45
C GLN A 705 27.02 -35.86 40.79
N SER A 706 26.95 -36.24 42.06
CA SER A 706 25.93 -37.13 42.61
C SER A 706 24.81 -36.37 43.33
N PHE A 707 25.04 -35.11 43.74
CA PHE A 707 24.03 -34.29 44.42
C PHE A 707 24.08 -32.81 44.03
N PRO A 708 22.94 -32.14 43.76
CA PRO A 708 21.62 -32.74 43.53
C PRO A 708 21.59 -33.53 42.21
N VAL A 709 20.76 -34.58 42.14
CA VAL A 709 20.73 -35.54 41.00
C VAL A 709 20.21 -34.91 39.70
N SER A 710 19.01 -34.33 39.72
CA SER A 710 18.42 -33.65 38.56
C SER A 710 17.62 -32.44 39.05
N PRO A 711 17.85 -31.22 38.53
CA PRO A 711 18.59 -30.86 37.31
C PRO A 711 20.07 -30.46 37.57
N SER A 712 20.76 -31.11 38.51
CA SER A 712 22.17 -30.82 38.87
C SER A 712 22.42 -29.39 39.34
N SER A 713 21.37 -28.68 39.74
CA SER A 713 21.39 -27.30 40.19
C SER A 713 20.18 -27.01 41.10
N TYR A 714 20.24 -25.89 41.82
CA TYR A 714 19.15 -25.40 42.66
C TYR A 714 18.48 -24.19 42.04
N SER A 715 17.15 -24.10 42.16
CA SER A 715 16.41 -22.86 41.95
C SER A 715 16.05 -22.28 43.32
N VAL A 716 16.74 -21.21 43.71
CA VAL A 716 16.63 -20.60 45.04
C VAL A 716 15.94 -19.25 44.92
N ALA A 717 14.80 -19.09 45.60
CA ALA A 717 14.12 -17.80 45.73
C ALA A 717 14.62 -17.09 46.99
N LEU A 718 15.27 -15.94 46.82
CA LEU A 718 15.75 -15.11 47.93
C LEU A 718 14.78 -13.96 48.20
N THR A 719 14.50 -13.71 49.47
CA THR A 719 13.90 -12.46 49.95
C THR A 719 14.94 -11.61 50.67
N MET A 720 14.64 -10.34 50.98
CA MET A 720 15.61 -9.44 51.64
C MET A 720 16.11 -10.03 52.98
N ASP A 721 17.39 -9.84 53.30
CA ASP A 721 18.08 -10.36 54.50
C ASP A 721 18.06 -11.89 54.70
N THR A 722 17.66 -12.67 53.69
CA THR A 722 17.64 -14.13 53.84
C THR A 722 19.02 -14.76 53.77
N ILE A 723 19.29 -15.68 54.68
CA ILE A 723 20.40 -16.62 54.58
C ILE A 723 19.79 -17.98 54.27
N ILE A 724 20.02 -18.48 53.06
CA ILE A 724 19.65 -19.84 52.67
C ILE A 724 20.88 -20.72 52.85
N THR A 725 20.75 -21.76 53.66
CA THR A 725 21.80 -22.76 53.92
C THR A 725 21.47 -24.08 53.22
N GLU A 726 22.33 -25.08 53.36
CA GLU A 726 22.13 -26.45 52.84
C GLU A 726 22.00 -26.55 51.31
N ILE A 727 22.53 -25.57 50.58
CA ILE A 727 22.68 -25.67 49.12
C ILE A 727 23.94 -26.49 48.81
N ASN A 728 23.88 -27.79 49.11
CA ASN A 728 25.06 -28.66 49.09
C ASN A 728 25.28 -29.31 47.72
N PHE A 729 26.52 -29.58 47.38
CA PHE A 729 26.89 -30.32 46.17
C PHE A 729 27.75 -31.52 46.54
N GLY A 730 27.40 -32.69 46.04
CA GLY A 730 28.12 -33.94 46.28
C GLY A 730 28.68 -34.45 44.97
N ASN A 731 29.98 -34.79 44.95
CA ASN A 731 30.59 -35.44 43.80
C ASN A 731 31.46 -36.61 44.24
N TYR A 732 31.58 -37.60 43.38
CA TYR A 732 32.50 -38.71 43.54
C TYR A 732 33.55 -38.70 42.43
N GLN A 733 34.72 -39.24 42.72
CA GLN A 733 35.80 -39.32 41.75
C GLN A 733 35.60 -40.52 40.82
N LEU A 734 35.82 -40.32 39.53
CA LEU A 734 35.78 -41.39 38.54
C LEU A 734 37.05 -42.25 38.66
N GLY A 735 36.88 -43.57 38.62
CA GLY A 735 37.97 -44.52 38.71
C GLY A 735 38.56 -44.91 37.36
N THR A 736 39.61 -45.75 37.42
CA THR A 736 40.28 -46.32 36.25
C THR A 736 40.44 -47.82 36.45
N ILE A 737 40.09 -48.61 35.43
CA ILE A 737 40.32 -50.05 35.41
C ILE A 737 41.46 -50.34 34.44
N LEU A 738 42.47 -51.06 34.92
CA LEU A 738 43.65 -51.46 34.17
C LEU A 738 43.71 -52.99 34.12
N GLY A 739 44.17 -53.55 33.01
CA GLY A 739 44.47 -54.97 32.94
C GLY A 739 45.41 -55.32 31.80
N THR A 740 45.76 -56.59 31.72
CA THR A 740 46.64 -57.12 30.67
C THR A 740 46.04 -58.38 30.06
N LYS A 741 46.14 -58.50 28.74
CA LYS A 741 45.91 -59.72 27.97
C LYS A 741 47.25 -60.33 27.58
N TRP A 742 47.41 -61.62 27.82
CA TRP A 742 48.62 -62.36 27.46
C TRP A 742 48.28 -63.65 26.71
N ASN A 743 49.30 -64.22 26.09
CA ASN A 743 49.30 -65.55 25.49
C ASN A 743 49.71 -66.56 26.56
N ASP A 744 48.74 -67.34 27.03
CA ASP A 744 48.98 -68.47 27.94
C ASP A 744 49.50 -69.66 27.12
N VAL A 745 50.82 -69.82 27.11
CA VAL A 745 51.51 -70.76 26.20
C VAL A 745 51.37 -72.19 26.68
N ASN A 746 51.28 -72.39 28.00
CA ASN A 746 51.20 -73.73 28.61
C ASN A 746 49.75 -74.13 28.96
N GLY A 747 48.79 -73.20 28.89
CA GLY A 747 47.36 -73.41 29.09
C GLY A 747 46.93 -73.51 30.55
N ASP A 748 47.73 -73.03 31.50
CA ASP A 748 47.47 -73.18 32.94
C ASP A 748 46.61 -72.06 33.55
N GLY A 749 46.31 -71.00 32.80
CA GLY A 749 45.52 -69.85 33.23
C GLY A 749 46.25 -68.88 34.16
N ILE A 750 47.57 -69.00 34.33
CA ILE A 750 48.41 -68.16 35.19
C ILE A 750 49.42 -67.40 34.32
N LYS A 751 49.45 -66.07 34.41
CA LYS A 751 50.43 -65.26 33.66
C LYS A 751 51.85 -65.48 34.18
N ASN A 752 52.67 -66.19 33.39
CA ASN A 752 54.09 -66.41 33.67
C ASN A 752 54.98 -65.28 33.10
N VAL A 753 56.22 -65.16 33.60
CA VAL A 753 57.14 -64.07 33.20
C VAL A 753 57.51 -64.10 31.70
N ASP A 754 57.56 -65.30 31.11
CA ASP A 754 57.95 -65.52 29.72
C ASP A 754 56.76 -65.47 28.74
N GLU A 755 55.54 -65.19 29.23
CA GLU A 755 54.33 -65.17 28.42
C GLU A 755 54.04 -63.77 27.87
N PRO A 756 54.06 -63.60 26.54
CA PRO A 756 53.96 -62.27 25.94
C PRO A 756 52.55 -61.71 26.05
N GLY A 757 52.47 -60.39 26.19
CA GLY A 757 51.24 -59.64 26.02
C GLY A 757 50.71 -59.76 24.59
N LEU A 758 49.39 -59.72 24.42
CA LEU A 758 48.75 -59.78 23.11
C LEU A 758 48.13 -58.43 22.73
N PRO A 759 48.63 -57.76 21.67
CA PRO A 759 48.06 -56.51 21.19
C PRO A 759 46.78 -56.69 20.38
N ASN A 760 45.99 -55.61 20.27
CA ASN A 760 44.78 -55.54 19.47
C ASN A 760 43.71 -56.57 19.85
N TRP A 761 43.71 -57.03 21.10
CA TRP A 761 42.61 -57.80 21.66
C TRP A 761 41.55 -56.86 22.22
N GLN A 762 40.30 -57.09 21.83
CA GLN A 762 39.18 -56.32 22.31
C GLN A 762 38.71 -56.85 23.67
N ILE A 763 38.81 -55.99 24.68
CA ILE A 763 38.29 -56.21 26.01
C ILE A 763 37.01 -55.38 26.14
N ASN A 764 35.92 -56.00 26.57
CA ASN A 764 34.64 -55.35 26.78
C ASN A 764 34.40 -55.09 28.27
N ILE A 765 33.65 -54.03 28.56
CA ILE A 765 33.20 -53.68 29.91
C ILE A 765 31.69 -53.42 29.91
N SER A 766 30.96 -53.98 30.86
CA SER A 766 29.50 -53.78 30.99
C SER A 766 29.17 -52.46 31.68
N GLY A 767 28.12 -51.74 31.27
CA GLY A 767 27.58 -50.61 32.04
C GLY A 767 28.42 -49.33 32.06
N ALA A 768 29.60 -49.31 31.42
CA ALA A 768 30.37 -48.10 31.18
C ALA A 768 29.95 -47.38 29.88
N LYS A 769 30.30 -46.10 29.74
CA LYS A 769 30.05 -45.30 28.53
C LYS A 769 30.84 -45.82 27.33
N ASP A 770 32.11 -46.17 27.55
CA ASP A 770 32.94 -46.85 26.55
C ASP A 770 32.79 -48.36 26.77
N THR A 771 32.28 -49.08 25.77
CA THR A 771 31.92 -50.50 25.92
C THR A 771 33.09 -51.46 25.70
N SER A 772 34.23 -50.97 25.19
CA SER A 772 35.41 -51.79 24.94
C SER A 772 36.72 -50.99 24.80
N ALA A 773 37.86 -51.62 25.09
CA ALA A 773 39.21 -51.13 24.86
C ALA A 773 40.04 -52.17 24.08
N LEU A 774 40.97 -51.71 23.24
CA LEU A 774 41.96 -52.57 22.61
C LEU A 774 43.23 -52.61 23.46
N THR A 775 43.86 -53.77 23.52
CA THR A 775 45.16 -53.94 24.18
C THR A 775 46.30 -53.32 23.37
N ASP A 776 47.25 -52.69 24.07
CA ASP A 776 48.46 -52.12 23.48
C ASP A 776 49.49 -53.19 23.07
N GLU A 777 50.64 -52.77 22.54
CA GLU A 777 51.75 -53.64 22.11
C GLU A 777 52.26 -54.59 23.20
N ASN A 778 52.07 -54.25 24.48
CA ASN A 778 52.44 -55.05 25.63
C ASN A 778 51.26 -55.83 26.23
N GLY A 779 50.11 -55.82 25.55
CA GLY A 779 48.87 -56.48 25.97
C GLY A 779 48.05 -55.70 27.00
N ASN A 780 48.40 -54.47 27.37
CA ASN A 780 47.69 -53.73 28.40
C ASN A 780 46.47 -52.99 27.86
N TYR A 781 45.41 -52.90 28.64
CA TYR A 781 44.23 -52.11 28.32
C TYR A 781 43.85 -51.20 29.50
N ILE A 782 43.14 -50.12 29.17
CA ILE A 782 42.71 -49.11 30.13
C ILE A 782 41.29 -48.65 29.85
N PHE A 783 40.47 -48.61 30.89
CA PHE A 783 39.17 -47.95 30.92
C PHE A 783 39.26 -46.76 31.88
N GLN A 784 39.24 -45.53 31.33
CA GLN A 784 39.33 -44.29 32.12
C GLN A 784 37.94 -43.69 32.36
N TYR A 785 37.84 -42.83 33.38
CA TYR A 785 36.63 -42.06 33.69
C TYR A 785 35.41 -42.95 34.00
N ILE A 786 35.64 -44.06 34.70
CA ILE A 786 34.61 -45.05 35.00
C ILE A 786 33.88 -44.66 36.29
N PRO A 787 32.54 -44.53 36.27
CA PRO A 787 31.76 -44.30 37.48
C PRO A 787 31.98 -45.41 38.52
N LEU A 788 31.76 -45.12 39.80
CA LEU A 788 31.74 -46.17 40.81
C LEU A 788 30.57 -47.14 40.56
N GLY A 789 30.78 -48.43 40.79
CA GLY A 789 29.77 -49.45 40.53
C GLY A 789 30.32 -50.83 40.19
N ASP A 790 29.42 -51.75 39.87
CA ASP A 790 29.74 -53.12 39.48
C ASP A 790 29.92 -53.25 37.96
N TYR A 791 31.04 -53.84 37.57
CA TYR A 791 31.47 -54.01 36.19
C TYR A 791 31.82 -55.45 35.88
N LEU A 792 31.39 -55.94 34.73
CA LEU A 792 31.86 -57.18 34.12
C LEU A 792 32.85 -56.84 33.02
N VAL A 793 34.06 -57.38 33.10
CA VAL A 793 35.11 -57.23 32.08
C VAL A 793 35.38 -58.58 31.43
N ASN A 794 35.24 -58.68 30.11
CA ASN A 794 35.49 -59.92 29.35
C ASN A 794 36.28 -59.66 28.07
N GLU A 795 36.93 -60.69 27.55
CA GLU A 795 37.56 -60.61 26.23
C GLU A 795 36.60 -61.05 25.13
N ASN A 796 36.73 -60.44 23.96
CA ASN A 796 36.19 -61.00 22.74
C ASN A 796 37.18 -62.03 22.20
N VAL A 797 36.90 -63.31 22.40
CA VAL A 797 37.80 -64.42 22.00
C VAL A 797 37.97 -64.42 20.48
N GLN A 798 39.22 -64.31 20.01
CA GLN A 798 39.53 -64.34 18.58
C GLN A 798 39.48 -65.77 18.01
N SER A 799 39.15 -65.88 16.72
CA SER A 799 39.14 -67.18 16.03
C SER A 799 40.49 -67.89 16.15
N GLY A 800 40.47 -69.18 16.51
CA GLY A 800 41.67 -69.99 16.72
C GLY A 800 42.28 -69.89 18.12
N TRP A 801 41.70 -69.11 19.03
CA TRP A 801 42.14 -68.98 20.42
C TRP A 801 41.09 -69.54 21.39
N ILE A 802 41.56 -69.98 22.56
CA ILE A 802 40.71 -70.39 23.69
C ILE A 802 41.07 -69.50 24.88
N GLN A 803 40.04 -68.96 25.54
CA GLN A 803 40.20 -68.24 26.79
C GLN A 803 40.54 -69.21 27.93
N THR A 804 41.69 -69.03 28.56
CA THR A 804 42.11 -69.82 29.74
C THR A 804 41.90 -69.09 31.06
N TYR A 805 41.80 -67.75 31.03
CA TYR A 805 41.56 -66.91 32.21
C TYR A 805 40.73 -65.66 31.87
N PRO A 806 39.84 -65.18 32.77
CA PRO A 806 39.37 -65.86 33.99
C PRO A 806 38.60 -67.13 33.65
N GLY A 807 38.86 -68.22 34.39
CA GLY A 807 38.15 -69.48 34.22
C GLY A 807 36.66 -69.39 34.58
N GLY A 808 35.86 -70.35 34.13
CA GLY A 808 34.42 -70.42 34.43
C GLY A 808 33.56 -69.50 33.55
N SER A 809 33.20 -68.32 34.06
CA SER A 809 32.22 -67.40 33.42
C SER A 809 32.78 -66.56 32.26
N GLY A 810 34.10 -66.65 31.99
CA GLY A 810 34.78 -65.88 30.94
C GLY A 810 34.90 -64.38 31.21
N SER A 811 34.48 -63.91 32.40
CA SER A 811 34.44 -62.49 32.77
C SER A 811 34.99 -62.26 34.19
N PHE A 812 35.61 -61.09 34.43
CA PHE A 812 35.87 -60.57 35.77
C PHE A 812 34.69 -59.75 36.26
N ALA A 813 34.23 -60.00 37.48
CA ALA A 813 33.35 -59.09 38.21
C ALA A 813 34.22 -58.16 39.07
N LEU A 814 34.12 -56.86 38.84
CA LEU A 814 34.86 -55.81 39.53
C LEU A 814 33.86 -54.85 40.18
N ASN A 815 34.06 -54.56 41.46
CA ASN A 815 33.33 -53.49 42.16
C ASN A 815 34.28 -52.29 42.30
N LEU A 816 34.00 -51.22 41.57
CA LEU A 816 34.78 -49.99 41.61
C LEU A 816 34.22 -49.08 42.71
N VAL A 817 35.03 -48.85 43.74
CA VAL A 817 34.73 -48.00 44.91
C VAL A 817 35.77 -46.89 45.02
N SER A 818 35.46 -45.82 45.76
CA SER A 818 36.32 -44.63 45.90
C SER A 818 37.61 -44.90 46.66
#